data_AF-R6C9Y9-F1
#
_entry.id   AF-R6C9Y9-F1
#
_cell.length_a   1.000
_cell.length_b   1.000
_cell.length_c   1.000
_cell.angle_alpha   90.00
_cell.angle_beta   90.00
_cell.angle_gamma   90.00
#
_symmetry.space_group_name_H-M   'P 1'
#
loop_
_entity.id
_entity.type
_entity.pdbx_description
1 polymer ?
#
loop_
_entity_poly.entity_id
_entity_poly.type
_entity_poly.pdbx_seq_one_letter_code
_entity_poly.pdbx_strand_id
1 'polypeptide(L)'
;MKKGKKAISLLLCAAMTLSLAACTKNGGGNGTNGGGTAANSSGNDAAKQGVYKEEPLNIEGIPGDSSINDVALIDGKLYMLVNEYRYDEMQGMVLQLITANEDGSNAETKEIYNNLTPNPYYNNDGEEGGDGDVDDGVVPLAKETAADTALLSSIQPATEDADTQTEDTAVPGDSTEGSDEEEAVTDEPIEDEPAGDAYDNTYVSDTIFCEGGIFLLIESSKTDADGNYTSKLDLYAYNLDGTEKYNKELFVNDGDNYQYLNRLAGSKNGEFAGVSDSELFLFDTEGNETGRVTIDTSTGWMNNMFFDKNGDVNLFMVNNDYTKLSLYKYDKTGKQIGEPVDLCSKLLNYNLNCGVNYDIFVTDNQGAYGYNIGDSDLTMLFSYINSDINSNDVSSLYEIDENRILMTYYSDNDGNNRLAFLTHVDPKDVPDKQTLVLGCYYLDWDLRARIVDFNKNNDNFRITVTDYSQYNTGDDYTAGYTQLNNDILSGKMPDMLALNSTSDIPVDSYISKGLFADISEMIKNDSELNYDDYLSNVFEAYMHDGKLYTLVPKFSVNTVMGKTSIVGDKEGWTMEDLKALMAKYPDASVFGDTTTRSELLWMFMMYSGSQFVNRETGKCSFDSQEFVDLLEFMKQFPEEFDYSTLPDDYWMNSQKAYRDGKILLMSLNISDVESYITNIGMFGEPVTLIGFPAKEGNGAIISPNNVYMISSKSKNSDGAWQFLRYYLTDEYQKNGNDSWSLPIKKDALKEKINKGTEKPYWINSDGGKEYYEYTAWLGDEEVTLDPLTQEQADDLYNYICSVTQAYYSDDSLSNIITEESAAFFSGQKSAQDVADIIQSRAQIYINESR
;
A
#
# COMPACT_ATOMS: atom_id res chain seq x y z
N MET A 1 -8.52 29.59 53.69
CA MET A 1 -8.94 28.68 52.60
C MET A 1 -7.79 27.83 52.05
N LYS A 2 -7.08 27.04 52.88
CA LYS A 2 -5.99 26.14 52.43
C LYS A 2 -6.06 24.71 53.00
N LYS A 3 -7.14 24.35 53.72
CA LYS A 3 -7.36 22.98 54.23
C LYS A 3 -8.49 22.21 53.53
N GLY A 4 -9.28 22.85 52.66
CA GLY A 4 -10.35 22.19 51.89
C GLY A 4 -9.86 21.49 50.61
N LYS A 5 -8.81 21.99 49.96
CA LYS A 5 -8.30 21.43 48.69
C LYS A 5 -7.57 20.09 48.84
N LYS A 6 -6.96 19.81 50.02
CA LYS A 6 -6.32 18.50 50.30
C LYS A 6 -7.32 17.39 50.66
N ALA A 7 -8.49 17.73 51.20
CA ALA A 7 -9.52 16.73 51.50
C ALA A 7 -10.27 16.29 50.23
N ILE A 8 -10.42 17.18 49.25
CA ILE A 8 -11.05 16.88 47.95
C ILE A 8 -10.11 16.04 47.06
N SER A 9 -8.80 16.26 47.09
CA SER A 9 -7.87 15.41 46.30
C SER A 9 -7.71 14.00 46.88
N LEU A 10 -7.81 13.83 48.20
CA LEU A 10 -7.81 12.52 48.86
C LEU A 10 -9.13 11.76 48.68
N LEU A 11 -10.27 12.46 48.58
CA LEU A 11 -11.57 11.85 48.24
C LEU A 11 -11.68 11.48 46.76
N LEU A 12 -11.07 12.25 45.84
CA LEU A 12 -10.97 11.84 44.43
C LEU A 12 -10.03 10.65 44.21
N CYS A 13 -8.90 10.58 44.92
CA CYS A 13 -8.00 9.42 44.84
C CYS A 13 -8.60 8.14 45.46
N ALA A 14 -9.45 8.27 46.48
CA ALA A 14 -10.18 7.14 47.06
C ALA A 14 -11.37 6.68 46.19
N ALA A 15 -12.00 7.60 45.45
CA ALA A 15 -13.07 7.25 44.50
C ALA A 15 -12.52 6.56 43.23
N MET A 16 -11.34 6.95 42.75
CA MET A 16 -10.68 6.31 41.59
C MET A 16 -10.05 4.94 41.91
N THR A 17 -9.80 4.62 43.18
CA THR A 17 -9.29 3.30 43.59
C THR A 17 -10.39 2.32 43.98
N LEU A 18 -11.63 2.79 44.20
CA LEU A 18 -12.79 1.94 44.50
C LEU A 18 -13.65 1.58 43.28
N SER A 19 -13.49 2.25 42.14
CA SER A 19 -14.12 1.85 40.87
C SER A 19 -13.41 0.68 40.17
N LEU A 20 -12.15 0.38 40.53
CA LEU A 20 -11.36 -0.73 39.97
C LEU A 20 -11.51 -2.06 40.76
N ALA A 21 -12.26 -2.09 41.86
CA ALA A 21 -12.39 -3.27 42.72
C ALA A 21 -13.83 -3.82 42.85
N ALA A 22 -14.78 -3.34 42.05
CA ALA A 22 -16.19 -3.66 42.19
C ALA A 22 -16.86 -4.19 40.90
N CYS A 23 -16.18 -5.07 40.16
CA CYS A 23 -16.82 -5.90 39.13
C CYS A 23 -16.30 -7.35 39.17
N THR A 24 -16.29 -7.97 40.35
CA THR A 24 -16.17 -9.45 40.46
C THR A 24 -16.98 -9.95 41.64
N LYS A 25 -18.27 -10.23 41.43
CA LYS A 25 -19.01 -11.42 41.93
C LYS A 25 -20.54 -11.26 41.79
N ASN A 26 -21.15 -12.35 41.29
CA ASN A 26 -22.58 -12.66 41.06
C ASN A 26 -23.04 -12.27 39.64
N GLY A 27 -23.51 -13.15 38.76
CA GLY A 27 -23.84 -14.57 38.84
C GLY A 27 -25.07 -14.85 37.96
N GLY A 28 -24.87 -15.53 36.82
CA GLY A 28 -25.90 -16.29 36.09
C GLY A 28 -26.59 -15.61 34.89
N GLY A 29 -26.21 -16.00 33.67
CA GLY A 29 -26.99 -15.78 32.44
C GLY A 29 -26.15 -15.89 31.17
N ASN A 30 -26.41 -16.90 30.33
CA ASN A 30 -25.76 -17.17 29.04
C ASN A 30 -25.78 -15.96 28.09
N GLY A 31 -24.64 -15.71 27.44
CA GLY A 31 -24.46 -14.76 26.33
C GLY A 31 -22.97 -14.46 26.15
N THR A 32 -22.32 -15.16 25.23
CA THR A 32 -20.91 -14.99 24.89
C THR A 32 -20.72 -13.70 24.08
N ASN A 33 -20.52 -12.57 24.79
CA ASN A 33 -19.91 -11.36 24.23
C ASN A 33 -18.41 -11.42 24.51
N GLY A 34 -17.63 -11.77 23.49
CA GLY A 34 -16.17 -11.72 23.50
C GLY A 34 -15.70 -10.73 22.44
N GLY A 35 -15.53 -9.46 22.80
CA GLY A 35 -14.98 -8.43 21.94
C GLY A 35 -14.52 -7.27 22.82
N GLY A 36 -13.21 -7.01 22.83
CA GLY A 36 -12.58 -6.03 23.72
C GLY A 36 -11.81 -6.66 24.88
N THR A 37 -10.75 -7.42 24.59
CA THR A 37 -9.54 -7.61 25.42
C THR A 37 -8.57 -8.60 24.74
N ALA A 38 -8.07 -8.27 23.54
CA ALA A 38 -6.97 -9.03 22.90
C ALA A 38 -5.58 -8.60 23.39
N ALA A 39 -5.44 -8.17 24.65
CA ALA A 39 -4.16 -7.78 25.24
C ALA A 39 -3.77 -8.62 26.47
N ASN A 40 -4.50 -9.71 26.76
CA ASN A 40 -4.27 -10.48 28.00
C ASN A 40 -4.70 -11.96 27.96
N SER A 41 -4.97 -12.53 26.78
CA SER A 41 -5.04 -13.97 26.68
C SER A 41 -3.60 -14.51 26.63
N SER A 42 -3.35 -15.70 27.19
CA SER A 42 -2.04 -16.32 26.96
C SER A 42 -1.86 -16.47 25.45
N GLY A 43 -0.65 -16.33 24.87
CA GLY A 43 -0.49 -16.38 23.40
C GLY A 43 -1.16 -17.60 22.74
N ASN A 44 -1.30 -18.70 23.49
CA ASN A 44 -2.01 -19.91 23.05
C ASN A 44 -3.53 -19.70 22.84
N ASP A 45 -4.18 -18.83 23.60
CA ASP A 45 -5.61 -18.53 23.43
C ASP A 45 -5.83 -17.64 22.20
N ALA A 46 -4.95 -16.64 21.97
CA ALA A 46 -5.01 -15.77 20.80
C ALA A 46 -4.81 -16.55 19.48
N ALA A 47 -3.93 -17.55 19.50
CA ALA A 47 -3.67 -18.45 18.37
C ALA A 47 -4.88 -19.33 17.96
N LYS A 48 -5.89 -19.43 18.84
CA LYS A 48 -7.07 -20.28 18.65
C LYS A 48 -8.34 -19.48 18.34
N GLN A 49 -8.24 -18.16 18.22
CA GLN A 49 -9.36 -17.30 17.86
C GLN A 49 -9.55 -17.24 16.35
N GLY A 50 -10.80 -17.35 15.90
CA GLY A 50 -11.18 -17.21 14.49
C GLY A 50 -10.52 -18.25 13.58
N VAL A 51 -10.29 -19.47 14.09
CA VAL A 51 -9.68 -20.56 13.31
C VAL A 51 -10.75 -21.23 12.46
N TYR A 52 -10.54 -21.23 11.16
CA TYR A 52 -11.36 -21.93 10.19
C TYR A 52 -10.50 -22.95 9.45
N LYS A 53 -11.14 -24.03 9.04
CA LYS A 53 -10.54 -25.04 8.17
C LYS A 53 -10.99 -24.75 6.74
N GLU A 54 -10.01 -24.65 5.85
CA GLU A 54 -10.24 -24.55 4.41
C GLU A 54 -10.67 -25.91 3.83
N GLU A 55 -11.76 -25.90 3.06
CA GLU A 55 -12.31 -27.05 2.35
C GLU A 55 -12.50 -26.66 0.87
N PRO A 56 -11.46 -26.85 0.04
CA PRO A 56 -11.50 -26.51 -1.39
C PRO A 56 -12.61 -27.25 -2.12
N LEU A 57 -13.30 -26.55 -3.02
CA LEU A 57 -14.33 -27.10 -3.90
C LEU A 57 -13.73 -27.44 -5.25
N ASN A 58 -14.04 -28.64 -5.75
CA ASN A 58 -13.69 -29.04 -7.11
C ASN A 58 -14.92 -28.88 -8.01
N ILE A 59 -14.91 -27.84 -8.83
CA ILE A 59 -16.02 -27.49 -9.72
C ILE A 59 -15.54 -27.69 -11.16
N GLU A 60 -16.16 -28.64 -11.86
CA GLU A 60 -15.87 -28.89 -13.27
C GLU A 60 -16.36 -27.72 -14.14
N GLY A 61 -15.62 -27.39 -15.20
CA GLY A 61 -16.05 -26.45 -16.22
C GLY A 61 -15.75 -24.98 -15.96
N ILE A 62 -14.98 -24.64 -14.91
CA ILE A 62 -14.34 -23.32 -14.79
C ILE A 62 -13.17 -23.27 -15.80
N PRO A 63 -13.21 -22.41 -16.84
CA PRO A 63 -12.14 -22.30 -17.82
C PRO A 63 -10.82 -21.85 -17.19
N GLY A 64 -9.70 -22.31 -17.75
CA GLY A 64 -8.35 -22.11 -17.22
C GLY A 64 -7.84 -20.67 -17.20
N ASP A 65 -8.37 -19.82 -18.09
CA ASP A 65 -8.01 -18.40 -18.25
C ASP A 65 -9.24 -17.52 -18.03
N SER A 66 -9.97 -17.77 -16.94
CA SER A 66 -11.20 -17.05 -16.62
C SER A 66 -11.20 -16.41 -15.24
N SER A 67 -11.99 -15.34 -15.14
CA SER A 67 -12.21 -14.62 -13.90
C SER A 67 -13.60 -14.94 -13.35
N ILE A 68 -13.67 -15.23 -12.04
CA ILE A 68 -14.96 -15.35 -11.36
C ILE A 68 -15.36 -13.94 -10.92
N ASN A 69 -16.35 -13.35 -11.59
CA ASN A 69 -16.81 -12.00 -11.30
C ASN A 69 -17.57 -11.94 -9.97
N ASP A 70 -18.46 -12.91 -9.73
CA ASP A 70 -19.24 -12.98 -8.49
C ASP A 70 -19.75 -14.40 -8.23
N VAL A 71 -20.07 -14.69 -6.98
CA VAL A 71 -20.54 -16.00 -6.52
C VAL A 71 -21.66 -15.86 -5.49
N ALA A 72 -22.63 -16.78 -5.55
CA ALA A 72 -23.66 -16.89 -4.53
C ALA A 72 -24.02 -18.34 -4.21
N LEU A 73 -24.43 -18.56 -2.96
CA LEU A 73 -25.08 -19.80 -2.52
C LEU A 73 -26.56 -19.50 -2.25
N ILE A 74 -27.44 -19.99 -3.11
CA ILE A 74 -28.90 -19.78 -2.99
C ILE A 74 -29.58 -21.14 -2.92
N ASP A 75 -30.35 -21.38 -1.86
CA ASP A 75 -31.08 -22.63 -1.61
C ASP A 75 -30.23 -23.91 -1.77
N GLY A 76 -28.96 -23.87 -1.33
CA GLY A 76 -28.04 -25.01 -1.39
C GLY A 76 -27.44 -25.29 -2.77
N LYS A 77 -27.57 -24.34 -3.71
CA LYS A 77 -26.94 -24.39 -5.03
C LYS A 77 -25.97 -23.22 -5.19
N LEU A 78 -24.77 -23.52 -5.68
CA LEU A 78 -23.75 -22.53 -6.03
C LEU A 78 -24.04 -21.95 -7.41
N TYR A 79 -23.87 -20.65 -7.54
CA TYR A 79 -23.93 -19.89 -8.78
C TYR A 79 -22.65 -19.08 -8.89
N MET A 80 -21.97 -19.19 -10.03
CA MET A 80 -20.76 -18.44 -10.33
C MET A 80 -20.94 -17.75 -11.67
N LEU A 81 -20.68 -16.45 -11.70
CA LEU A 81 -20.55 -15.70 -12.94
C LEU A 81 -19.08 -15.73 -13.36
N VAL A 82 -18.81 -16.38 -14.47
CA VAL A 82 -17.46 -16.53 -15.02
C VAL A 82 -17.33 -15.72 -16.29
N ASN A 83 -16.26 -14.93 -16.36
CA ASN A 83 -15.95 -14.06 -17.47
C ASN A 83 -14.72 -14.57 -18.23
N GLU A 84 -14.85 -14.60 -19.55
CA GLU A 84 -13.81 -14.98 -20.50
C GLU A 84 -13.70 -13.84 -21.54
N TYR A 85 -12.55 -13.15 -21.55
CA TYR A 85 -12.22 -12.20 -22.60
C TYR A 85 -11.46 -12.91 -23.71
N ARG A 86 -11.79 -12.58 -24.96
CA ARG A 86 -11.08 -13.06 -26.15
C ARG A 86 -10.50 -11.89 -26.92
N TYR A 87 -9.34 -12.13 -27.50
CA TYR A 87 -8.60 -11.19 -28.34
C TYR A 87 -7.97 -11.90 -29.54
N ASP A 88 -8.45 -13.09 -29.91
CA ASP A 88 -7.92 -13.93 -30.98
C ASP A 88 -8.60 -13.58 -32.32
N GLU A 89 -8.95 -14.58 -33.14
CA GLU A 89 -9.83 -14.41 -34.32
C GLU A 89 -11.10 -13.63 -33.98
N MET A 90 -11.60 -13.79 -32.75
CA MET A 90 -12.72 -13.07 -32.20
C MET A 90 -12.26 -12.23 -31.01
N GLN A 91 -12.77 -11.00 -30.93
CA GLN A 91 -12.56 -10.13 -29.77
C GLN A 91 -13.87 -9.88 -29.03
N GLY A 92 -13.80 -9.77 -27.71
CA GLY A 92 -14.94 -9.41 -26.85
C GLY A 92 -14.98 -10.23 -25.57
N MET A 93 -16.19 -10.35 -25.01
CA MET A 93 -16.49 -10.90 -23.71
C MET A 93 -17.58 -11.99 -23.81
N VAL A 94 -17.34 -13.11 -23.16
CA VAL A 94 -18.34 -14.17 -22.95
C VAL A 94 -18.57 -14.33 -21.45
N LEU A 95 -19.85 -14.24 -21.03
CA LEU A 95 -20.24 -14.54 -19.67
C LEU A 95 -20.91 -15.90 -19.59
N GLN A 96 -20.40 -16.72 -18.68
CA GLN A 96 -20.90 -18.05 -18.39
C GLN A 96 -21.46 -18.08 -16.98
N LEU A 97 -22.69 -18.57 -16.84
CA LEU A 97 -23.24 -18.98 -15.56
C LEU A 97 -22.86 -20.44 -15.33
N ILE A 98 -22.06 -20.69 -14.30
CA ILE A 98 -21.81 -22.03 -13.80
C ILE A 98 -22.66 -22.25 -12.57
N THR A 99 -23.44 -23.33 -12.56
CA THR A 99 -24.24 -23.73 -11.42
C THR A 99 -23.81 -25.09 -10.92
N ALA A 100 -23.66 -25.27 -9.60
CA ALA A 100 -23.24 -26.55 -9.02
C ALA A 100 -24.02 -26.81 -7.73
N ASN A 101 -24.06 -28.06 -7.28
CA ASN A 101 -24.46 -28.35 -5.90
C ASN A 101 -23.47 -27.69 -4.93
N GLU A 102 -23.88 -27.52 -3.67
CA GLU A 102 -23.01 -26.96 -2.62
C GLU A 102 -21.67 -27.70 -2.48
N ASP A 103 -21.61 -29.01 -2.70
CA ASP A 103 -20.36 -29.79 -2.67
C ASP A 103 -19.49 -29.66 -3.96
N GLY A 104 -19.88 -28.79 -4.89
CA GLY A 104 -19.24 -28.58 -6.19
C GLY A 104 -19.64 -29.59 -7.28
N SER A 105 -20.42 -30.63 -6.94
CA SER A 105 -20.85 -31.65 -7.90
C SER A 105 -21.97 -31.17 -8.82
N ASN A 106 -22.21 -31.91 -9.91
CA ASN A 106 -23.23 -31.60 -10.92
C ASN A 106 -23.11 -30.17 -11.48
N ALA A 107 -21.88 -29.74 -11.76
CA ALA A 107 -21.63 -28.45 -12.39
C ALA A 107 -22.25 -28.43 -13.79
N GLU A 108 -23.03 -27.39 -14.08
CA GLU A 108 -23.64 -27.09 -15.37
C GLU A 108 -23.25 -25.68 -15.79
N THR A 109 -22.64 -25.56 -16.97
CA THR A 109 -22.25 -24.28 -17.55
C THR A 109 -23.24 -23.84 -18.62
N LYS A 110 -23.60 -22.57 -18.61
CA LYS A 110 -24.46 -21.95 -19.60
C LYS A 110 -23.95 -20.57 -19.97
N GLU A 111 -23.71 -20.34 -21.26
CA GLU A 111 -23.49 -19.00 -21.79
C GLU A 111 -24.75 -18.16 -21.61
N ILE A 112 -24.61 -17.00 -20.96
CA ILE A 112 -25.71 -16.07 -20.71
C ILE A 112 -25.53 -14.73 -21.43
N TYR A 113 -24.29 -14.37 -21.77
CA TYR A 113 -23.98 -13.18 -22.56
C TYR A 113 -22.78 -13.45 -23.47
N ASN A 114 -22.81 -12.90 -24.68
CA ASN A 114 -21.76 -13.05 -25.67
C ASN A 114 -21.81 -11.86 -26.64
N ASN A 115 -20.73 -11.08 -26.69
CA ASN A 115 -20.58 -9.97 -27.63
C ASN A 115 -19.35 -10.16 -28.53
N LEU A 116 -18.90 -11.39 -28.74
CA LEU A 116 -17.74 -11.66 -29.59
C LEU A 116 -17.98 -11.13 -31.01
N THR A 117 -17.01 -10.38 -31.51
CA THR A 117 -16.97 -9.85 -32.87
C THR A 117 -15.67 -10.24 -33.56
N PRO A 118 -15.61 -10.30 -34.90
CA PRO A 118 -14.34 -10.53 -35.59
C PRO A 118 -13.31 -9.48 -35.16
N ASN A 119 -12.10 -9.92 -34.82
CA ASN A 119 -11.03 -9.01 -34.43
C ASN A 119 -10.39 -8.40 -35.70
N PRO A 120 -10.54 -7.09 -35.97
CA PRO A 120 -9.98 -6.45 -37.17
C PRO A 120 -8.45 -6.36 -37.12
N TYR A 121 -7.85 -6.56 -35.94
CA TYR A 121 -6.40 -6.53 -35.74
C TYR A 121 -5.75 -7.92 -35.80
N TYR A 122 -6.55 -8.98 -35.96
CA TYR A 122 -6.04 -10.34 -36.07
C TYR A 122 -5.51 -10.63 -37.48
N ASN A 123 -4.18 -10.67 -37.63
CA ASN A 123 -3.51 -10.98 -38.89
C ASN A 123 -3.09 -12.46 -38.95
N ASN A 124 -3.65 -13.21 -39.90
CA ASN A 124 -3.41 -14.65 -40.09
C ASN A 124 -2.15 -14.95 -40.95
N ASP A 125 -1.13 -14.09 -40.88
CA ASP A 125 0.08 -14.21 -41.70
C ASP A 125 1.15 -15.06 -40.99
N GLY A 126 0.84 -16.34 -40.81
CA GLY A 126 1.77 -17.35 -40.30
C GLY A 126 1.49 -18.72 -40.92
N GLU A 127 2.09 -19.01 -42.08
CA GLU A 127 2.06 -20.35 -42.66
C GLU A 127 2.66 -21.40 -41.67
N GLU A 128 1.85 -22.42 -41.41
CA GLU A 128 2.11 -23.73 -40.77
C GLU A 128 3.55 -24.04 -40.30
N GLY A 129 3.71 -24.16 -38.98
CA GLY A 129 4.97 -24.53 -38.33
C GLY A 129 4.91 -25.24 -36.96
N GLY A 130 3.77 -25.74 -36.47
CA GLY A 130 3.69 -26.78 -35.42
C GLY A 130 3.58 -26.34 -33.95
N ASP A 131 2.45 -26.70 -33.34
CA ASP A 131 2.11 -26.82 -31.90
C ASP A 131 2.75 -25.85 -30.88
N GLY A 132 1.89 -24.97 -30.34
CA GLY A 132 1.85 -24.65 -28.90
C GLY A 132 2.12 -23.19 -28.50
N ASP A 133 1.04 -22.49 -28.16
CA ASP A 133 0.95 -21.24 -27.38
C ASP A 133 1.56 -19.96 -27.99
N VAL A 134 0.72 -19.25 -28.75
CA VAL A 134 0.93 -17.86 -29.14
C VAL A 134 0.49 -16.98 -27.98
N ASP A 135 1.45 -16.52 -27.18
CA ASP A 135 1.27 -15.45 -26.20
C ASP A 135 1.37 -14.12 -26.97
N ASP A 136 0.23 -13.69 -27.53
CA ASP A 136 0.12 -12.37 -28.16
C ASP A 136 0.19 -11.32 -27.06
N GLY A 137 1.23 -10.48 -27.15
CA GLY A 137 1.58 -9.45 -26.19
C GLY A 137 0.40 -8.61 -25.74
N VAL A 138 -0.20 -9.05 -24.64
CA VAL A 138 -0.94 -8.20 -23.72
C VAL A 138 0.13 -7.25 -23.16
N VAL A 139 0.16 -6.01 -23.67
CA VAL A 139 0.49 -4.90 -22.77
C VAL A 139 -0.42 -5.13 -21.58
N PRO A 140 0.09 -5.36 -20.36
CA PRO A 140 -0.79 -5.42 -19.22
C PRO A 140 -1.52 -4.08 -19.23
N LEU A 141 -2.82 -4.09 -19.56
CA LEU A 141 -3.70 -3.19 -18.84
C LEU A 141 -3.32 -3.47 -17.40
N ALA A 142 -2.82 -2.44 -16.74
CA ALA A 142 -2.50 -2.48 -15.33
C ALA A 142 -3.52 -3.41 -14.70
N LYS A 143 -3.06 -4.44 -13.98
CA LYS A 143 -3.92 -4.99 -12.96
C LYS A 143 -4.43 -3.75 -12.22
N GLU A 144 -5.71 -3.43 -12.37
CA GLU A 144 -6.46 -2.85 -11.27
C GLU A 144 -6.40 -3.93 -10.18
N THR A 145 -5.22 -4.04 -9.57
CA THR A 145 -5.12 -4.38 -8.19
C THR A 145 -6.11 -3.48 -7.49
N ALA A 146 -6.74 -3.98 -6.43
CA ALA A 146 -7.58 -3.23 -5.51
C ALA A 146 -6.85 -2.05 -4.79
N ALA A 147 -5.85 -1.44 -5.44
CA ALA A 147 -5.15 -0.22 -5.12
C ALA A 147 -5.84 1.03 -5.68
N ASP A 148 -6.78 0.93 -6.64
CA ASP A 148 -7.56 2.11 -7.09
C ASP A 148 -8.78 2.43 -6.20
N THR A 149 -8.99 1.66 -5.12
CA THR A 149 -9.76 2.11 -3.95
C THR A 149 -8.85 2.65 -2.83
N ALA A 150 -7.53 2.75 -3.06
CA ALA A 150 -6.55 3.32 -2.12
C ALA A 150 -6.08 4.73 -2.52
N LEU A 151 -6.90 5.47 -3.28
CA LEU A 151 -6.68 6.90 -3.51
C LEU A 151 -7.15 7.72 -2.30
N LEU A 152 -6.45 7.52 -1.17
CA LEU A 152 -6.64 8.27 0.07
C LEU A 152 -5.36 8.55 0.85
N SER A 153 -4.18 8.17 0.36
CA SER A 153 -2.92 8.39 1.09
C SER A 153 -2.02 9.51 0.54
N SER A 154 -2.56 10.47 -0.23
CA SER A 154 -1.80 11.68 -0.59
C SER A 154 -2.69 12.92 -0.66
N ILE A 155 -3.02 13.51 0.49
CA ILE A 155 -3.52 14.89 0.57
C ILE A 155 -2.64 15.65 1.56
N GLN A 156 -1.84 16.59 1.04
CA GLN A 156 -1.23 17.65 1.83
C GLN A 156 -2.33 18.57 2.41
N PRO A 157 -2.13 19.15 3.60
CA PRO A 157 -3.17 19.94 4.27
C PRO A 157 -3.57 21.16 3.45
N ALA A 158 -4.88 21.30 3.20
CA ALA A 158 -5.46 22.52 2.67
C ALA A 158 -5.29 23.66 3.70
N THR A 159 -4.55 24.69 3.30
CA THR A 159 -4.44 25.95 4.03
C THR A 159 -5.78 26.69 4.00
N GLU A 160 -6.27 27.07 5.19
CA GLU A 160 -7.41 27.97 5.36
C GLU A 160 -7.16 29.30 4.64
N ASP A 161 -8.06 29.71 3.76
CA ASP A 161 -8.26 31.12 3.43
C ASP A 161 -9.75 31.46 3.45
N ALA A 162 -10.09 32.37 4.37
CA ALA A 162 -11.43 32.90 4.56
C ALA A 162 -11.61 34.23 3.81
N ASP A 163 -12.75 34.33 3.13
CA ASP A 163 -13.52 35.54 2.77
C ASP A 163 -12.83 36.68 1.98
N THR A 164 -13.40 36.98 0.79
CA THR A 164 -14.38 38.09 0.69
C THR A 164 -15.11 38.14 -0.67
N GLN A 165 -16.43 38.33 -0.56
CA GLN A 165 -17.38 38.66 -1.62
C GLN A 165 -17.06 39.99 -2.33
N THR A 166 -17.35 40.11 -3.63
CA THR A 166 -18.47 40.95 -4.14
C THR A 166 -18.56 40.97 -5.69
N GLU A 167 -19.72 40.53 -6.17
CA GLU A 167 -20.63 41.18 -7.14
C GLU A 167 -20.15 41.72 -8.51
N ASP A 168 -20.73 41.10 -9.54
CA ASP A 168 -21.50 41.72 -10.64
C ASP A 168 -20.79 42.58 -11.70
N THR A 169 -20.71 42.09 -12.94
CA THR A 169 -21.75 42.27 -14.00
C THR A 169 -21.22 42.09 -15.43
N ALA A 170 -21.97 41.29 -16.20
CA ALA A 170 -22.35 41.46 -17.61
C ALA A 170 -21.28 41.76 -18.69
N VAL A 171 -20.96 40.73 -19.51
CA VAL A 171 -21.34 40.52 -20.94
C VAL A 171 -21.73 41.82 -21.72
N PRO A 172 -21.37 42.05 -23.01
CA PRO A 172 -21.08 41.07 -24.09
C PRO A 172 -19.96 41.43 -25.10
N GLY A 173 -19.59 40.42 -25.90
CA GLY A 173 -19.79 40.50 -27.35
C GLY A 173 -18.61 40.89 -28.23
N ASP A 174 -18.34 39.98 -29.17
CA ASP A 174 -18.37 40.22 -30.62
C ASP A 174 -17.09 39.87 -31.38
N SER A 175 -17.35 39.06 -32.42
CA SER A 175 -16.64 38.73 -33.67
C SER A 175 -15.21 39.19 -33.94
N THR A 176 -14.45 38.30 -34.60
CA THR A 176 -14.04 38.41 -36.03
C THR A 176 -13.16 37.20 -36.37
N GLU A 177 -13.60 36.31 -37.26
CA GLU A 177 -13.27 36.26 -38.71
C GLU A 177 -11.77 36.23 -39.03
N GLY A 178 -11.34 35.11 -39.63
CA GLY A 178 -10.04 34.96 -40.29
C GLY A 178 -9.98 33.62 -41.02
N SER A 179 -10.26 33.66 -42.32
CA SER A 179 -10.16 32.58 -43.30
C SER A 179 -8.77 31.95 -43.37
N ASP A 180 -8.68 30.70 -43.85
CA ASP A 180 -8.01 30.41 -45.13
C ASP A 180 -8.25 28.95 -45.59
N GLU A 181 -8.10 28.80 -46.90
CA GLU A 181 -8.78 27.87 -47.81
C GLU A 181 -8.18 26.45 -47.90
N GLU A 182 -9.02 25.57 -48.45
CA GLU A 182 -8.88 24.15 -48.77
C GLU A 182 -7.63 23.77 -49.60
N GLU A 183 -7.03 22.61 -49.29
CA GLU A 183 -6.51 21.70 -50.34
C GLU A 183 -7.27 20.36 -50.27
N ALA A 184 -7.92 20.02 -51.39
CA ALA A 184 -8.63 18.77 -51.60
C ALA A 184 -7.67 17.64 -51.98
N VAL A 185 -7.76 16.50 -51.29
CA VAL A 185 -7.21 15.22 -51.74
C VAL A 185 -8.36 14.22 -51.89
N THR A 186 -8.35 13.55 -53.04
CA THR A 186 -9.40 12.74 -53.64
C THR A 186 -9.59 11.38 -52.97
N ASP A 187 -10.87 11.00 -52.84
CA ASP A 187 -11.42 9.70 -52.42
C ASP A 187 -10.72 8.47 -53.04
N GLU A 188 -10.35 7.50 -52.19
CA GLU A 188 -10.45 6.07 -52.52
C GLU A 188 -11.61 5.46 -51.71
N PRO A 189 -12.39 4.52 -52.28
CA PRO A 189 -13.54 3.96 -51.60
C PRO A 189 -13.08 2.94 -50.56
N ILE A 190 -13.31 3.23 -49.28
CA ILE A 190 -13.27 2.25 -48.21
C ILE A 190 -14.45 1.28 -48.44
N GLU A 191 -14.13 -0.01 -48.49
CA GLU A 191 -15.11 -1.09 -48.60
C GLU A 191 -16.11 -1.03 -47.43
N ASP A 192 -17.40 -1.20 -47.73
CA ASP A 192 -18.47 -1.32 -46.74
C ASP A 192 -18.12 -2.41 -45.71
N GLU A 193 -17.85 -2.01 -44.46
CA GLU A 193 -17.85 -2.95 -43.34
C GLU A 193 -19.29 -3.45 -43.07
N PRO A 194 -19.47 -4.75 -42.80
CA PRO A 194 -20.78 -5.32 -42.55
C PRO A 194 -21.34 -4.85 -41.20
N ALA A 195 -22.64 -4.55 -41.21
CA ALA A 195 -23.43 -4.04 -40.11
C ALA A 195 -23.41 -4.89 -38.82
N GLY A 196 -23.16 -4.19 -37.69
CA GLY A 196 -23.44 -4.59 -36.31
C GLY A 196 -22.52 -3.83 -35.38
N ASP A 197 -23.01 -2.79 -34.68
CA ASP A 197 -22.18 -1.93 -33.82
C ASP A 197 -21.45 -2.74 -32.74
N ALA A 198 -20.15 -2.99 -32.93
CA ALA A 198 -19.25 -3.45 -31.89
C ALA A 198 -18.81 -2.23 -31.06
N TYR A 199 -18.92 -2.33 -29.74
CA TYR A 199 -18.34 -1.35 -28.81
C TYR A 199 -16.89 -1.75 -28.53
N ASP A 200 -15.98 -0.77 -28.48
CA ASP A 200 -14.53 -1.00 -28.30
C ASP A 200 -14.21 -1.62 -26.93
N ASN A 201 -15.03 -1.31 -25.92
CA ASN A 201 -14.89 -1.88 -24.59
C ASN A 201 -16.26 -2.32 -24.04
N THR A 202 -16.29 -3.46 -23.37
CA THR A 202 -17.48 -3.97 -22.68
C THR A 202 -17.05 -4.75 -21.45
N TYR A 203 -17.66 -4.45 -20.32
CA TYR A 203 -17.36 -5.14 -19.06
C TYR A 203 -18.59 -5.17 -18.14
N VAL A 204 -18.55 -6.09 -17.18
CA VAL A 204 -19.56 -6.18 -16.13
C VAL A 204 -19.23 -5.15 -15.07
N SER A 205 -20.09 -4.14 -14.94
CA SER A 205 -19.96 -3.07 -13.94
C SER A 205 -20.38 -3.53 -12.55
N ASP A 206 -21.47 -4.31 -12.44
CA ASP A 206 -21.93 -4.87 -11.16
C ASP A 206 -22.83 -6.09 -11.37
N THR A 207 -22.97 -6.93 -10.34
CA THR A 207 -23.77 -8.16 -10.34
C THR A 207 -24.60 -8.30 -9.07
N ILE A 208 -25.85 -8.75 -9.22
CA ILE A 208 -26.69 -9.19 -8.11
C ILE A 208 -27.13 -10.63 -8.33
N PHE A 209 -26.82 -11.49 -7.36
CA PHE A 209 -27.46 -12.79 -7.19
C PHE A 209 -28.48 -12.76 -6.05
N CYS A 210 -29.73 -13.14 -6.32
CA CYS A 210 -30.74 -13.33 -5.28
C CYS A 210 -31.79 -14.38 -5.67
N GLU A 211 -32.72 -14.72 -4.76
CA GLU A 211 -33.82 -15.65 -5.08
C GLU A 211 -34.70 -15.11 -6.23
N GLY A 212 -34.74 -13.79 -6.38
CA GLY A 212 -35.39 -13.11 -7.49
C GLY A 212 -34.72 -13.31 -8.85
N GLY A 213 -33.47 -13.77 -8.95
CA GLY A 213 -32.76 -13.97 -10.21
C GLY A 213 -31.33 -13.45 -10.20
N ILE A 214 -30.76 -13.30 -11.39
CA ILE A 214 -29.42 -12.76 -11.63
C ILE A 214 -29.58 -11.45 -12.39
N PHE A 215 -28.93 -10.39 -11.93
CA PHE A 215 -28.97 -9.07 -12.58
C PHE A 215 -27.54 -8.64 -12.87
N LEU A 216 -27.25 -8.29 -14.12
CA LEU A 216 -25.95 -7.84 -14.58
C LEU A 216 -26.07 -6.42 -15.09
N LEU A 217 -25.21 -5.56 -14.60
CA LEU A 217 -25.01 -4.23 -15.16
C LEU A 217 -23.83 -4.29 -16.11
N ILE A 218 -24.06 -4.07 -17.40
CA ILE A 218 -23.02 -4.12 -18.42
C ILE A 218 -22.83 -2.71 -18.96
N GLU A 219 -21.60 -2.21 -18.87
CA GLU A 219 -21.21 -0.98 -19.55
C GLU A 219 -20.56 -1.33 -20.89
N SER A 220 -20.91 -0.57 -21.92
CA SER A 220 -20.33 -0.67 -23.25
C SER A 220 -19.99 0.71 -23.76
N SER A 221 -18.78 0.88 -24.31
CA SER A 221 -18.29 2.18 -24.77
C SER A 221 -17.56 2.09 -26.10
N LYS A 222 -17.70 3.14 -26.92
CA LYS A 222 -17.14 3.21 -28.27
C LYS A 222 -16.61 4.61 -28.53
N THR A 223 -15.46 4.67 -29.17
CA THR A 223 -14.87 5.89 -29.70
C THR A 223 -14.89 5.81 -31.22
N ASP A 224 -15.59 6.73 -31.89
CA ASP A 224 -15.59 6.74 -33.35
C ASP A 224 -14.27 7.28 -33.94
N ALA A 225 -14.12 7.19 -35.27
CA ALA A 225 -12.92 7.64 -35.98
C ALA A 225 -12.65 9.16 -35.85
N ASP A 226 -13.67 9.94 -35.50
CA ASP A 226 -13.57 11.38 -35.26
C ASP A 226 -13.22 11.68 -33.78
N GLY A 227 -13.07 10.65 -32.94
CA GLY A 227 -12.73 10.76 -31.52
C GLY A 227 -13.93 10.99 -30.60
N ASN A 228 -15.17 10.87 -31.09
CA ASN A 228 -16.35 11.03 -30.25
C ASN A 228 -16.57 9.77 -29.40
N TYR A 229 -16.60 9.94 -28.09
CA TYR A 229 -16.89 8.89 -27.13
C TYR A 229 -18.40 8.78 -26.86
N THR A 230 -18.91 7.56 -26.89
CA THR A 230 -20.26 7.23 -26.43
C THR A 230 -20.19 6.04 -25.48
N SER A 231 -20.98 6.07 -24.41
CA SER A 231 -21.14 4.89 -23.56
C SER A 231 -22.60 4.62 -23.26
N LYS A 232 -22.85 3.39 -22.83
CA LYS A 232 -24.17 2.88 -22.55
C LYS A 232 -24.11 1.97 -21.33
N LEU A 233 -25.13 2.07 -20.49
CA LEU A 233 -25.33 1.18 -19.36
C LEU A 233 -26.60 0.35 -19.55
N ASP A 234 -26.44 -0.96 -19.68
CA ASP A 234 -27.52 -1.93 -19.87
C ASP A 234 -27.69 -2.81 -18.63
N LEU A 235 -28.94 -3.07 -18.27
CA LEU A 235 -29.33 -4.04 -17.25
C LEU A 235 -29.85 -5.31 -17.92
N TYR A 236 -29.14 -6.41 -17.71
CA TYR A 236 -29.58 -7.74 -18.09
C TYR A 236 -30.11 -8.48 -16.87
N ALA A 237 -31.26 -9.14 -17.01
CA ALA A 237 -31.85 -9.96 -15.96
C ALA A 237 -32.07 -11.38 -16.45
N TYR A 238 -31.69 -12.36 -15.63
CA TYR A 238 -31.82 -13.79 -15.90
C TYR A 238 -32.54 -14.50 -14.75
N ASN A 239 -33.19 -15.62 -15.06
CA ASN A 239 -33.56 -16.61 -14.06
C ASN A 239 -32.31 -17.32 -13.54
N LEU A 240 -32.40 -17.97 -12.38
CA LEU A 240 -31.31 -18.76 -11.80
C LEU A 240 -30.86 -19.94 -12.69
N ASP A 241 -31.68 -20.37 -13.66
CA ASP A 241 -31.29 -21.35 -14.68
C ASP A 241 -30.58 -20.73 -15.91
N GLY A 242 -30.24 -19.43 -15.83
CA GLY A 242 -29.60 -18.64 -16.88
C GLY A 242 -30.50 -18.32 -18.07
N THR A 243 -31.82 -18.55 -18.00
CA THR A 243 -32.73 -18.06 -19.06
C THR A 243 -32.98 -16.57 -18.92
N GLU A 244 -32.81 -15.81 -20.00
CA GLU A 244 -33.04 -14.36 -20.01
C GLU A 244 -34.50 -14.04 -19.64
N LYS A 245 -34.66 -13.05 -18.75
CA LYS A 245 -35.96 -12.46 -18.39
C LYS A 245 -36.24 -11.22 -19.22
N TYR A 246 -35.28 -10.29 -19.22
CA TYR A 246 -35.32 -9.04 -19.96
C TYR A 246 -33.92 -8.42 -20.04
N ASN A 247 -33.76 -7.51 -20.99
CA ASN A 247 -32.66 -6.56 -21.09
C ASN A 247 -33.27 -5.16 -21.17
N LYS A 248 -32.68 -4.20 -20.44
CA LYS A 248 -33.06 -2.80 -20.46
C LYS A 248 -31.86 -1.89 -20.55
N GLU A 249 -31.91 -1.00 -21.53
CA GLU A 249 -31.09 0.21 -21.57
C GLU A 249 -31.49 1.14 -20.42
N LEU A 250 -30.56 1.39 -19.50
CA LEU A 250 -30.76 2.31 -18.39
C LEU A 250 -30.34 3.72 -18.79
N PHE A 251 -29.11 3.87 -19.28
CA PHE A 251 -28.54 5.16 -19.68
C PHE A 251 -27.82 5.04 -21.02
N VAL A 252 -27.95 6.10 -21.82
CA VAL A 252 -27.13 6.34 -23.01
C VAL A 252 -26.46 7.68 -22.78
N ASN A 253 -25.14 7.69 -22.87
CA ASN A 253 -24.31 8.85 -22.61
C ASN A 253 -23.73 9.34 -23.94
N ASP A 254 -24.31 10.43 -24.45
CA ASP A 254 -23.85 11.16 -25.63
C ASP A 254 -23.66 12.66 -25.29
N GLY A 255 -22.41 13.15 -25.31
CA GLY A 255 -22.10 14.55 -25.03
C GLY A 255 -22.13 14.94 -23.54
N ASP A 256 -22.84 16.01 -23.19
CA ASP A 256 -22.63 16.77 -21.94
C ASP A 256 -23.27 16.18 -20.66
N ASN A 257 -24.10 15.13 -20.74
CA ASN A 257 -24.79 14.54 -19.58
C ASN A 257 -24.47 13.04 -19.43
N TYR A 258 -23.41 12.73 -18.68
CA TYR A 258 -23.00 11.37 -18.38
C TYR A 258 -23.70 10.86 -17.09
N GLN A 259 -24.47 9.77 -17.19
CA GLN A 259 -25.08 9.05 -16.07
C GLN A 259 -24.47 7.64 -15.94
N TYR A 260 -24.15 7.28 -14.70
CA TYR A 260 -23.56 5.99 -14.35
C TYR A 260 -24.05 5.55 -12.96
N LEU A 261 -23.87 4.28 -12.63
CA LEU A 261 -24.14 3.74 -11.30
C LEU A 261 -22.84 3.19 -10.73
N ASN A 262 -22.46 3.68 -9.57
CA ASN A 262 -21.29 3.23 -8.80
C ASN A 262 -21.51 1.85 -8.19
N ARG A 263 -22.75 1.53 -7.83
CA ARG A 263 -23.10 0.27 -7.18
C ARG A 263 -24.56 -0.09 -7.37
N LEU A 264 -24.84 -1.39 -7.48
CA LEU A 264 -26.13 -2.01 -7.35
C LEU A 264 -26.25 -2.77 -6.03
N ALA A 265 -27.45 -2.80 -5.47
CA ALA A 265 -27.78 -3.70 -4.38
C ALA A 265 -29.19 -4.25 -4.58
N GLY A 266 -29.37 -5.55 -4.30
CA GLY A 266 -30.64 -6.23 -4.49
C GLY A 266 -31.26 -6.68 -3.18
N SER A 267 -32.58 -6.55 -3.07
CA SER A 267 -33.37 -7.31 -2.12
C SER A 267 -33.38 -8.79 -2.49
N LYS A 268 -33.71 -9.62 -1.51
CA LYS A 268 -33.91 -11.06 -1.68
C LYS A 268 -34.88 -11.43 -2.81
N ASN A 269 -35.91 -10.61 -3.04
CA ASN A 269 -36.98 -10.88 -4.01
C ASN A 269 -36.68 -10.33 -5.43
N GLY A 270 -35.57 -9.63 -5.62
CA GLY A 270 -35.17 -9.06 -6.92
C GLY A 270 -35.61 -7.63 -7.19
N GLU A 271 -36.21 -6.91 -6.22
CA GLU A 271 -36.20 -5.44 -6.25
C GLU A 271 -34.76 -4.99 -6.00
N PHE A 272 -34.28 -3.94 -6.67
CA PHE A 272 -32.90 -3.48 -6.51
C PHE A 272 -32.81 -1.96 -6.54
N ALA A 273 -31.70 -1.44 -6.07
CA ALA A 273 -31.37 -0.03 -6.10
C ALA A 273 -30.00 0.17 -6.75
N GLY A 274 -29.84 1.28 -7.46
CA GLY A 274 -28.57 1.74 -7.98
C GLY A 274 -28.23 3.09 -7.41
N VAL A 275 -26.94 3.41 -7.25
CA VAL A 275 -26.50 4.71 -6.74
C VAL A 275 -25.46 5.33 -7.65
N SER A 276 -25.62 6.61 -7.98
CA SER A 276 -24.58 7.46 -8.60
C SER A 276 -23.94 8.33 -7.52
N ASP A 277 -23.11 9.30 -7.90
CA ASP A 277 -22.49 10.22 -6.93
C ASP A 277 -23.50 10.99 -6.08
N SER A 278 -24.66 11.34 -6.65
CA SER A 278 -25.63 12.22 -5.99
C SER A 278 -27.07 11.76 -6.09
N GLU A 279 -27.33 10.58 -6.64
CA GLU A 279 -28.69 10.06 -6.78
C GLU A 279 -28.80 8.58 -6.41
N LEU A 280 -29.86 8.25 -5.67
CA LEU A 280 -30.33 6.88 -5.44
C LEU A 280 -31.48 6.59 -6.41
N PHE A 281 -31.34 5.51 -7.18
CA PHE A 281 -32.32 4.98 -8.12
C PHE A 281 -32.95 3.72 -7.55
N LEU A 282 -34.27 3.57 -7.70
CA LEU A 282 -35.02 2.43 -7.19
C LEU A 282 -35.70 1.71 -8.33
N PHE A 283 -35.55 0.40 -8.40
CA PHE A 283 -36.09 -0.43 -9.47
C PHE A 283 -36.98 -1.56 -8.93
N ASP A 284 -38.06 -1.84 -9.65
CA ASP A 284 -38.87 -3.04 -9.38
C ASP A 284 -38.20 -4.31 -9.93
N THR A 285 -38.82 -5.46 -9.69
CA THR A 285 -38.34 -6.78 -10.15
C THR A 285 -38.27 -6.91 -11.68
N GLU A 286 -38.96 -6.04 -12.41
CA GLU A 286 -38.96 -5.99 -13.88
C GLU A 286 -37.95 -4.96 -14.40
N GLY A 287 -37.17 -4.31 -13.52
CA GLY A 287 -36.16 -3.31 -13.86
C GLY A 287 -36.76 -1.98 -14.31
N ASN A 288 -38.01 -1.67 -13.93
CA ASN A 288 -38.57 -0.33 -14.16
C ASN A 288 -38.14 0.60 -13.02
N GLU A 289 -37.69 1.81 -13.35
CA GLU A 289 -37.44 2.84 -12.35
C GLU A 289 -38.77 3.20 -11.64
N THR A 290 -38.82 2.98 -10.33
CA THR A 290 -39.98 3.26 -9.47
C THR A 290 -39.82 4.56 -8.68
N GLY A 291 -38.60 5.10 -8.63
CA GLY A 291 -38.31 6.38 -8.01
C GLY A 291 -36.82 6.70 -8.01
N ARG A 292 -36.55 7.98 -7.75
CA ARG A 292 -35.21 8.55 -7.62
C ARG A 292 -35.18 9.54 -6.47
N VAL A 293 -34.06 9.59 -5.76
CA VAL A 293 -33.86 10.51 -4.62
C VAL A 293 -32.47 11.12 -4.70
N THR A 294 -32.38 12.44 -4.62
CA THR A 294 -31.10 13.14 -4.51
C THR A 294 -30.47 12.90 -3.14
N ILE A 295 -29.17 12.59 -3.14
CA ILE A 295 -28.32 12.42 -1.97
C ILE A 295 -27.60 13.75 -1.72
N ASP A 296 -27.64 14.24 -0.49
CA ASP A 296 -26.87 15.44 -0.11
C ASP A 296 -25.40 15.06 0.11
N THR A 297 -24.56 15.41 -0.86
CA THR A 297 -23.11 15.17 -0.81
C THR A 297 -22.29 16.38 -0.36
N SER A 298 -22.94 17.44 0.16
CA SER A 298 -22.22 18.65 0.61
C SER A 298 -21.28 18.40 1.80
N THR A 299 -21.50 17.32 2.55
CA THR A 299 -20.75 16.99 3.77
C THR A 299 -19.98 15.67 3.67
N GLY A 300 -20.03 15.01 2.53
CA GLY A 300 -19.42 13.70 2.33
C GLY A 300 -19.83 13.05 1.02
N TRP A 301 -19.26 11.88 0.74
CA TRP A 301 -19.50 11.11 -0.47
C TRP A 301 -19.91 9.67 -0.13
N MET A 302 -20.53 9.00 -1.10
CA MET A 302 -21.06 7.65 -0.94
C MET A 302 -19.94 6.61 -1.03
N ASN A 303 -19.77 5.83 0.03
CA ASN A 303 -18.77 4.78 0.10
C ASN A 303 -19.34 3.40 -0.26
N ASN A 304 -20.56 3.11 0.18
CA ASN A 304 -21.15 1.78 0.00
C ASN A 304 -22.69 1.79 0.08
N MET A 305 -23.37 0.75 -0.41
CA MET A 305 -24.82 0.56 -0.31
C MET A 305 -25.22 -0.91 -0.25
N PHE A 306 -26.12 -1.30 0.65
CA PHE A 306 -26.74 -2.63 0.59
C PHE A 306 -28.20 -2.65 1.06
N PHE A 307 -28.92 -3.71 0.69
CA PHE A 307 -30.21 -4.06 1.30
C PHE A 307 -29.96 -4.82 2.58
N ASP A 308 -30.59 -4.41 3.69
CA ASP A 308 -30.52 -5.20 4.92
C ASP A 308 -31.48 -6.41 4.89
N LYS A 309 -31.44 -7.24 5.94
CA LYS A 309 -32.31 -8.41 6.12
C LYS A 309 -33.82 -8.12 6.10
N ASN A 310 -34.23 -6.86 6.28
CA ASN A 310 -35.62 -6.44 6.20
C ASN A 310 -35.99 -5.94 4.79
N GLY A 311 -35.02 -5.89 3.88
CA GLY A 311 -35.15 -5.34 2.54
C GLY A 311 -35.09 -3.82 2.51
N ASP A 312 -34.56 -3.15 3.54
CA ASP A 312 -34.39 -1.70 3.55
C ASP A 312 -33.04 -1.29 2.94
N VAL A 313 -33.05 -0.19 2.18
CA VAL A 313 -31.85 0.33 1.53
C VAL A 313 -31.05 1.16 2.52
N ASN A 314 -29.78 0.79 2.69
CA ASN A 314 -28.82 1.39 3.60
C ASN A 314 -27.67 1.98 2.77
N LEU A 315 -27.41 3.27 2.93
CA LEU A 315 -26.34 4.03 2.27
C LEU A 315 -25.26 4.37 3.30
N PHE A 316 -24.01 4.12 2.95
CA PHE A 316 -22.84 4.40 3.79
C PHE A 316 -22.10 5.58 3.20
N MET A 317 -21.91 6.64 3.99
CA MET A 317 -21.26 7.87 3.52
C MET A 317 -20.08 8.22 4.42
N VAL A 318 -18.98 8.62 3.78
CA VAL A 318 -17.76 9.10 4.43
C VAL A 318 -17.75 10.61 4.37
N ASN A 319 -17.38 11.29 5.46
CA ASN A 319 -17.28 12.74 5.45
C ASN A 319 -16.08 13.23 4.60
N ASN A 320 -16.09 14.49 4.21
CA ASN A 320 -15.03 15.09 3.36
C ASN A 320 -13.61 15.00 3.96
N ASP A 321 -13.48 14.88 5.28
CA ASP A 321 -12.19 14.75 5.97
C ASP A 321 -11.74 13.28 6.14
N TYR A 322 -12.53 12.31 5.68
CA TYR A 322 -12.25 10.87 5.78
C TYR A 322 -12.03 10.35 7.21
N THR A 323 -12.67 10.99 8.19
CA THR A 323 -12.54 10.66 9.62
C THR A 323 -13.75 9.95 10.19
N LYS A 324 -14.87 9.91 9.46
CA LYS A 324 -16.15 9.41 9.96
C LYS A 324 -16.98 8.71 8.87
N LEU A 325 -17.54 7.56 9.24
CA LEU A 325 -18.52 6.82 8.44
C LEU A 325 -19.92 6.94 9.07
N SER A 326 -20.93 7.25 8.26
CA SER A 326 -22.33 7.38 8.68
C SER A 326 -23.24 6.52 7.82
N LEU A 327 -24.28 5.95 8.43
CA LEU A 327 -25.33 5.19 7.77
C LEU A 327 -26.57 6.05 7.58
N TYR A 328 -27.08 6.10 6.35
CA TYR A 328 -28.36 6.71 6.01
C TYR A 328 -29.33 5.63 5.52
N LYS A 329 -30.55 5.65 6.04
CA LYS A 329 -31.61 4.73 5.60
C LYS A 329 -32.55 5.42 4.64
N TYR A 330 -32.92 4.75 3.56
CA TYR A 330 -33.98 5.24 2.69
C TYR A 330 -35.36 5.08 3.37
N ASP A 331 -36.05 6.19 3.61
CA ASP A 331 -37.43 6.19 4.10
C ASP A 331 -38.39 5.93 2.93
N LYS A 332 -38.83 4.68 2.79
CA LYS A 332 -39.80 4.25 1.78
C LYS A 332 -41.14 5.00 1.85
N THR A 333 -41.55 5.48 3.03
CA THR A 333 -42.83 6.17 3.21
C THR A 333 -42.72 7.63 2.78
N GLY A 334 -41.68 8.32 3.22
CA GLY A 334 -41.38 9.70 2.87
C GLY A 334 -40.79 9.88 1.47
N LYS A 335 -40.25 8.80 0.87
CA LYS A 335 -39.46 8.79 -0.38
C LYS A 335 -38.28 9.77 -0.32
N GLN A 336 -37.52 9.69 0.77
CA GLN A 336 -36.38 10.56 1.05
C GLN A 336 -35.28 9.80 1.79
N ILE A 337 -34.07 10.35 1.79
CA ILE A 337 -32.99 9.86 2.65
C ILE A 337 -33.28 10.28 4.10
N GLY A 338 -33.21 9.33 5.02
CA GLY A 338 -33.44 9.56 6.45
C GLY A 338 -32.24 10.23 7.14
N GLU A 339 -32.40 10.50 8.44
CA GLU A 339 -31.33 11.06 9.27
C GLU A 339 -30.16 10.07 9.44
N PRO A 340 -28.90 10.56 9.48
CA PRO A 340 -27.73 9.71 9.64
C PRO A 340 -27.63 9.07 11.02
N VAL A 341 -27.02 7.89 11.04
CA VAL A 341 -26.53 7.20 12.24
C VAL A 341 -25.02 7.06 12.13
N ASP A 342 -24.30 7.61 13.11
CA ASP A 342 -22.85 7.49 13.19
C ASP A 342 -22.44 6.02 13.41
N LEU A 343 -21.46 5.55 12.66
CA LEU A 343 -20.88 4.22 12.83
C LEU A 343 -19.51 4.31 13.51
N CYS A 344 -18.99 3.15 13.94
CA CYS A 344 -17.62 3.05 14.44
C CYS A 344 -16.63 3.50 13.35
N SER A 345 -15.73 4.44 13.68
CA SER A 345 -14.75 4.98 12.72
C SER A 345 -13.77 3.94 12.20
N LYS A 346 -13.55 2.84 12.94
CA LYS A 346 -12.72 1.72 12.48
C LYS A 346 -13.19 1.12 11.17
N LEU A 347 -14.49 1.18 10.87
CA LEU A 347 -15.09 0.63 9.64
C LEU A 347 -14.56 1.30 8.36
N LEU A 348 -13.94 2.47 8.45
CA LEU A 348 -13.27 3.13 7.32
C LEU A 348 -12.13 2.28 6.73
N ASN A 349 -11.57 1.36 7.51
CA ASN A 349 -10.44 0.51 7.10
C ASN A 349 -10.87 -0.89 6.61
N TYR A 350 -12.18 -1.13 6.42
CA TYR A 350 -12.71 -2.43 6.06
C TYR A 350 -13.58 -2.37 4.82
N ASN A 351 -13.65 -3.47 4.08
CA ASN A 351 -14.68 -3.68 3.07
C ASN A 351 -15.99 -4.07 3.76
N LEU A 352 -17.10 -3.47 3.33
CA LEU A 352 -18.42 -3.63 3.97
C LEU A 352 -19.37 -4.45 3.09
N ASN A 353 -19.97 -5.48 3.69
CA ASN A 353 -20.99 -6.31 3.09
C ASN A 353 -22.19 -6.46 4.04
N CYS A 354 -23.37 -6.77 3.51
CA CYS A 354 -24.51 -7.11 4.35
C CYS A 354 -24.18 -8.40 5.12
N GLY A 355 -24.35 -8.37 6.44
CA GLY A 355 -24.14 -9.56 7.27
C GLY A 355 -25.35 -10.51 7.24
N VAL A 356 -25.07 -11.79 7.49
CA VAL A 356 -26.07 -12.83 7.73
C VAL A 356 -26.40 -12.89 9.21
N ASN A 357 -25.38 -12.97 10.07
CA ASN A 357 -25.57 -13.05 11.53
C ASN A 357 -25.45 -11.67 12.21
N TYR A 358 -24.70 -10.76 11.60
CA TYR A 358 -24.50 -9.39 12.03
C TYR A 358 -25.25 -8.42 11.12
N ASP A 359 -25.40 -7.16 11.51
CA ASP A 359 -25.96 -6.16 10.60
C ASP A 359 -25.00 -5.88 9.43
N ILE A 360 -23.68 -5.95 9.68
CA ILE A 360 -22.62 -5.76 8.69
C ILE A 360 -21.56 -6.85 8.86
N PHE A 361 -21.23 -7.53 7.76
CA PHE A 361 -20.06 -8.40 7.64
C PHE A 361 -18.95 -7.61 6.98
N VAL A 362 -17.78 -7.55 7.62
CA VAL A 362 -16.67 -6.73 7.14
C VAL A 362 -15.38 -7.52 7.06
N THR A 363 -14.53 -7.15 6.11
CA THR A 363 -13.27 -7.86 5.82
C THR A 363 -12.12 -6.88 5.64
N ASP A 364 -10.93 -7.32 6.00
CA ASP A 364 -9.66 -6.59 5.81
C ASP A 364 -8.54 -7.58 5.46
N ASN A 365 -7.29 -7.15 5.59
CA ASN A 365 -6.11 -7.99 5.37
C ASN A 365 -5.82 -8.99 6.53
N GLN A 366 -6.51 -8.90 7.66
CA GLN A 366 -6.35 -9.79 8.82
C GLN A 366 -7.38 -10.92 8.84
N GLY A 367 -8.59 -10.67 8.31
CA GLY A 367 -9.64 -11.67 8.20
C GLY A 367 -11.03 -11.07 8.03
N ALA A 368 -12.00 -11.62 8.77
CA ALA A 368 -13.39 -11.20 8.70
C ALA A 368 -14.00 -10.97 10.09
N TYR A 369 -14.92 -10.01 10.15
CA TYR A 369 -15.50 -9.50 11.37
C TYR A 369 -17.00 -9.24 11.20
N GLY A 370 -17.73 -9.33 12.32
CA GLY A 370 -19.12 -8.93 12.42
C GLY A 370 -19.27 -7.61 13.18
N TYR A 371 -20.18 -6.75 12.72
CA TYR A 371 -20.52 -5.50 13.39
C TYR A 371 -22.04 -5.30 13.44
N ASN A 372 -22.56 -4.96 14.63
CA ASN A 372 -23.94 -4.50 14.77
C ASN A 372 -23.96 -2.98 14.92
N ILE A 373 -24.96 -2.34 14.33
CA ILE A 373 -25.05 -0.88 14.33
C ILE A 373 -25.19 -0.37 15.77
N GLY A 374 -24.25 0.49 16.18
CA GLY A 374 -24.19 1.08 17.52
C GLY A 374 -23.20 0.40 18.47
N ASP A 375 -22.57 -0.71 18.05
CA ASP A 375 -21.44 -1.29 18.79
C ASP A 375 -20.22 -0.36 18.72
N SER A 376 -19.41 -0.37 19.79
CA SER A 376 -18.18 0.42 19.85
C SER A 376 -16.99 -0.24 19.15
N ASP A 377 -17.07 -1.54 18.87
CA ASP A 377 -15.98 -2.34 18.31
C ASP A 377 -16.51 -3.48 17.44
N LEU A 378 -15.62 -4.05 16.62
CA LEU A 378 -15.92 -5.17 15.74
C LEU A 378 -15.69 -6.50 16.45
N THR A 379 -16.43 -7.54 16.05
CA THR A 379 -16.24 -8.91 16.56
C THR A 379 -15.47 -9.75 15.54
N MET A 380 -14.26 -10.21 15.88
CA MET A 380 -13.50 -11.11 15.00
C MET A 380 -14.23 -12.44 14.82
N LEU A 381 -14.49 -12.79 13.56
CA LEU A 381 -15.09 -14.06 13.18
C LEU A 381 -14.01 -15.01 12.66
N PHE A 382 -13.14 -14.51 11.79
CA PHE A 382 -12.14 -15.31 11.08
C PHE A 382 -10.80 -14.56 11.03
N SER A 383 -9.70 -15.30 11.14
CA SER A 383 -8.35 -14.78 10.97
C SER A 383 -7.59 -15.62 9.94
N TYR A 384 -7.03 -14.96 8.92
CA TYR A 384 -6.21 -15.61 7.89
C TYR A 384 -5.00 -16.31 8.50
N ILE A 385 -4.22 -15.59 9.31
CA ILE A 385 -3.03 -16.14 9.95
C ILE A 385 -3.37 -17.31 10.86
N ASN A 386 -4.42 -17.22 11.68
CA ASN A 386 -4.79 -18.30 12.60
C ASN A 386 -5.40 -19.52 11.90
N SER A 387 -5.91 -19.33 10.68
CA SER A 387 -6.49 -20.38 9.84
C SER A 387 -5.50 -20.97 8.83
N ASP A 388 -4.24 -20.53 8.86
CA ASP A 388 -3.22 -20.94 7.90
C ASP A 388 -3.61 -20.61 6.45
N ILE A 389 -4.26 -19.46 6.21
CA ILE A 389 -4.65 -19.00 4.88
C ILE A 389 -3.82 -17.76 4.53
N ASN A 390 -3.25 -17.76 3.33
CA ASN A 390 -2.54 -16.60 2.80
C ASN A 390 -3.56 -15.68 2.14
N SER A 391 -3.80 -14.51 2.73
CA SER A 391 -4.80 -13.58 2.19
C SER A 391 -4.38 -12.91 0.87
N ASN A 392 -3.11 -13.04 0.45
CA ASN A 392 -2.67 -12.53 -0.86
C ASN A 392 -3.40 -13.23 -2.01
N ASP A 393 -3.79 -14.48 -1.76
CA ASP A 393 -4.43 -15.34 -2.75
C ASP A 393 -5.95 -15.14 -2.73
N VAL A 394 -6.50 -14.51 -1.69
CA VAL A 394 -7.95 -14.42 -1.47
C VAL A 394 -8.54 -13.22 -2.19
N SER A 395 -9.53 -13.48 -3.03
CA SER A 395 -10.23 -12.46 -3.81
C SER A 395 -11.44 -11.92 -3.06
N SER A 396 -12.25 -12.78 -2.43
CA SER A 396 -13.47 -12.36 -1.71
C SER A 396 -13.90 -13.37 -0.65
N LEU A 397 -14.63 -12.87 0.37
CA LEU A 397 -15.26 -13.67 1.42
C LEU A 397 -16.75 -13.32 1.52
N TYR A 398 -17.59 -14.34 1.62
CA TYR A 398 -19.04 -14.23 1.76
C TYR A 398 -19.51 -15.00 2.98
N GLU A 399 -20.15 -14.31 3.94
CA GLU A 399 -20.74 -14.96 5.10
C GLU A 399 -21.92 -15.84 4.65
N ILE A 400 -21.90 -17.13 5.02
CA ILE A 400 -22.97 -18.09 4.67
C ILE A 400 -23.88 -18.32 5.87
N ASP A 401 -23.29 -18.65 7.01
CA ASP A 401 -23.97 -18.86 8.29
C ASP A 401 -22.98 -18.68 9.46
N GLU A 402 -23.42 -18.93 10.69
CA GLU A 402 -22.63 -18.75 11.92
C GLU A 402 -21.28 -19.50 11.93
N ASN A 403 -21.12 -20.57 11.14
CA ASN A 403 -19.92 -21.40 11.15
C ASN A 403 -19.25 -21.49 9.77
N ARG A 404 -19.79 -20.86 8.73
CA ARG A 404 -19.30 -21.03 7.36
C ARG A 404 -19.15 -19.72 6.61
N ILE A 405 -18.03 -19.60 5.92
CA ILE A 405 -17.72 -18.51 4.99
C ILE A 405 -17.36 -19.16 3.65
N LEU A 406 -17.85 -18.60 2.55
CA LEU A 406 -17.41 -18.96 1.21
C LEU A 406 -16.26 -18.03 0.80
N MET A 407 -15.17 -18.62 0.34
CA MET A 407 -13.97 -17.91 -0.10
C MET A 407 -13.74 -18.14 -1.58
N THR A 408 -13.49 -17.07 -2.33
CA THR A 408 -12.86 -17.14 -3.66
C THR A 408 -11.38 -16.80 -3.54
N TYR A 409 -10.53 -17.55 -4.23
CA TYR A 409 -9.09 -17.35 -4.17
C TYR A 409 -8.41 -17.78 -5.47
N TYR A 410 -7.27 -17.18 -5.77
CA TYR A 410 -6.38 -17.56 -6.85
C TYR A 410 -5.49 -18.74 -6.41
N SER A 411 -5.44 -19.81 -7.20
CA SER A 411 -4.58 -20.95 -6.93
C SER A 411 -3.37 -20.96 -7.87
N ASP A 412 -2.19 -20.68 -7.32
CA ASP A 412 -0.92 -20.74 -8.06
C ASP A 412 -0.62 -22.13 -8.65
N ASN A 413 -1.21 -23.20 -8.10
CA ASN A 413 -0.97 -24.57 -8.55
C ASN A 413 -1.50 -24.82 -9.96
N ASP A 414 -2.60 -24.17 -10.34
CA ASP A 414 -3.23 -24.32 -11.65
C ASP A 414 -3.54 -22.98 -12.33
N GLY A 415 -3.10 -21.85 -11.76
CA GLY A 415 -3.18 -20.53 -12.35
C GLY A 415 -4.59 -19.93 -12.38
N ASN A 416 -5.51 -20.41 -11.53
CA ASN A 416 -6.93 -20.16 -11.69
C ASN A 416 -7.65 -19.69 -10.41
N ASN A 417 -8.78 -19.01 -10.59
CA ASN A 417 -9.72 -18.74 -9.50
C ASN A 417 -10.45 -20.02 -9.07
N ARG A 418 -10.54 -20.21 -7.74
CA ARG A 418 -11.10 -21.37 -7.06
C ARG A 418 -12.01 -20.93 -5.92
N LEU A 419 -12.83 -21.86 -5.45
CA LEU A 419 -13.72 -21.65 -4.31
C LEU A 419 -13.33 -22.62 -3.18
N ALA A 420 -13.50 -22.18 -1.94
CA ALA A 420 -13.46 -23.05 -0.78
C ALA A 420 -14.53 -22.64 0.24
N PHE A 421 -15.07 -23.62 0.96
CA PHE A 421 -15.73 -23.31 2.22
C PHE A 421 -14.69 -23.21 3.33
N LEU A 422 -14.81 -22.17 4.13
CA LEU A 422 -14.13 -22.06 5.40
C LEU A 422 -15.11 -22.48 6.48
N THR A 423 -14.79 -23.52 7.23
CA THR A 423 -15.62 -24.04 8.32
C THR A 423 -14.97 -23.76 9.67
N HIS A 424 -15.69 -23.12 10.60
CA HIS A 424 -15.20 -22.78 11.93
C HIS A 424 -14.74 -24.02 12.71
N VAL A 425 -13.57 -23.91 13.36
CA VAL A 425 -12.99 -24.94 14.22
C VAL A 425 -13.10 -24.48 15.67
N ASP A 426 -13.75 -25.28 16.51
CA ASP A 426 -13.85 -24.99 17.95
C ASP A 426 -12.43 -24.85 18.54
N PRO A 427 -12.12 -23.79 19.30
CA PRO A 427 -10.79 -23.57 19.90
C PRO A 427 -10.22 -24.79 20.64
N LYS A 428 -11.06 -25.65 21.22
CA LYS A 428 -10.60 -26.87 21.91
C LYS A 428 -10.04 -27.94 20.96
N ASP A 429 -10.44 -27.90 19.69
CA ASP A 429 -10.07 -28.87 18.65
C ASP A 429 -8.87 -28.35 17.82
N VAL A 430 -8.46 -27.09 18.00
CA VAL A 430 -7.24 -26.52 17.42
C VAL A 430 -6.00 -27.12 18.10
N PRO A 431 -5.05 -27.72 17.34
CA PRO A 431 -3.83 -28.32 17.90
C PRO A 431 -3.02 -27.35 18.76
N ASP A 432 -2.50 -27.83 19.89
CA ASP A 432 -1.63 -27.05 20.76
C ASP A 432 -0.21 -26.95 20.18
N LYS A 433 0.20 -25.72 19.84
CA LYS A 433 1.59 -25.35 19.54
C LYS A 433 2.07 -24.31 20.56
N GLN A 434 3.38 -24.13 20.69
CA GLN A 434 3.94 -23.02 21.47
C GLN A 434 3.77 -21.72 20.68
N THR A 435 3.00 -20.77 21.19
CA THR A 435 2.82 -19.49 20.49
C THR A 435 4.05 -18.59 20.64
N LEU A 436 4.41 -17.95 19.53
CA LEU A 436 5.30 -16.81 19.40
C LEU A 436 4.46 -15.59 19.02
N VAL A 437 4.63 -14.48 19.72
CA VAL A 437 3.97 -13.21 19.37
C VAL A 437 4.93 -12.38 18.52
N LEU A 438 4.54 -12.07 17.29
CA LEU A 438 5.23 -11.11 16.43
C LEU A 438 4.47 -9.77 16.47
N GLY A 439 5.13 -8.71 16.93
CA GLY A 439 4.63 -7.35 16.79
C GLY A 439 5.18 -6.69 15.54
N CYS A 440 4.33 -6.06 14.74
CA CYS A 440 4.74 -5.27 13.59
C CYS A 440 4.03 -3.92 13.58
N TYR A 441 4.61 -2.90 12.93
CA TYR A 441 3.89 -1.65 12.74
C TYR A 441 2.84 -1.76 11.64
N TYR A 442 3.14 -2.49 10.57
CA TYR A 442 2.23 -2.78 9.47
C TYR A 442 2.53 -4.20 8.98
N LEU A 443 1.51 -5.05 8.86
CA LEU A 443 1.68 -6.40 8.34
C LEU A 443 1.61 -6.39 6.81
N ASP A 444 2.79 -6.33 6.18
CA ASP A 444 2.90 -6.45 4.73
C ASP A 444 2.64 -7.88 4.22
N TRP A 445 2.48 -7.99 2.89
CA TRP A 445 2.07 -9.20 2.20
C TRP A 445 3.14 -10.31 2.25
N ASP A 446 4.42 -9.97 2.21
CA ASP A 446 5.53 -10.94 2.24
C ASP A 446 5.72 -11.50 3.64
N LEU A 447 5.69 -10.64 4.66
CA LEU A 447 5.76 -11.06 6.05
C LEU A 447 4.58 -11.97 6.42
N ARG A 448 3.36 -11.63 5.98
CA ARG A 448 2.18 -12.45 6.21
C ARG A 448 2.30 -13.82 5.53
N ALA A 449 2.65 -13.87 4.25
CA ALA A 449 2.83 -15.14 3.53
C ALA A 449 3.86 -16.03 4.22
N ARG A 450 4.99 -15.43 4.66
CA ARG A 450 6.04 -16.14 5.40
C ARG A 450 5.57 -16.66 6.76
N ILE A 451 4.74 -15.91 7.49
CA ILE A 451 4.14 -16.34 8.77
C ILE A 451 3.21 -17.54 8.54
N VAL A 452 2.36 -17.48 7.51
CA VAL A 452 1.45 -18.58 7.16
C VAL A 452 2.23 -19.83 6.79
N ASP A 453 3.24 -19.71 5.94
CA ASP A 453 4.14 -20.81 5.57
C ASP A 453 4.83 -21.44 6.80
N PHE A 454 5.37 -20.61 7.70
CA PHE A 454 5.98 -21.09 8.93
C PHE A 454 4.96 -21.83 9.83
N ASN A 455 3.75 -21.31 9.97
CA ASN A 455 2.71 -21.91 10.80
C ASN A 455 2.23 -23.26 10.26
N LYS A 456 2.13 -23.39 8.92
CA LYS A 456 1.81 -24.65 8.23
C LYS A 456 2.89 -25.70 8.44
N ASN A 457 4.15 -25.30 8.29
CA ASN A 457 5.28 -26.22 8.21
C ASN A 457 6.02 -26.44 9.54
N ASN A 458 5.64 -25.77 10.63
CA ASN A 458 6.24 -25.95 11.95
C ASN A 458 5.30 -26.69 12.91
N ASP A 459 5.68 -27.91 13.34
CA ASP A 459 4.88 -28.71 14.26
C ASP A 459 4.92 -28.23 15.72
N ASN A 460 5.93 -27.44 16.10
CA ASN A 460 6.19 -27.09 17.50
C ASN A 460 5.74 -25.67 17.85
N PHE A 461 5.89 -24.74 16.91
CA PHE A 461 5.67 -23.31 17.11
C PHE A 461 4.58 -22.79 16.17
N ARG A 462 3.88 -21.75 16.63
CA ARG A 462 2.95 -20.96 15.83
C ARG A 462 3.16 -19.49 16.11
N ILE A 463 3.10 -18.66 15.10
CA ILE A 463 3.19 -17.21 15.20
C ILE A 463 1.78 -16.62 15.15
N THR A 464 1.49 -15.74 16.11
CA THR A 464 0.35 -14.81 16.09
C THR A 464 0.88 -13.40 15.92
N VAL A 465 0.12 -12.52 15.27
CA VAL A 465 0.54 -11.15 14.98
C VAL A 465 -0.22 -10.12 15.82
N THR A 466 0.49 -9.09 16.24
CA THR A 466 -0.09 -7.82 16.68
C THR A 466 0.37 -6.73 15.72
N ASP A 467 -0.52 -6.33 14.83
CA ASP A 467 -0.30 -5.22 13.90
C ASP A 467 -0.67 -3.90 14.59
N TYR A 468 0.31 -3.04 14.86
CA TYR A 468 0.10 -1.80 15.59
C TYR A 468 -0.47 -0.67 14.72
N SER A 469 -0.49 -0.78 13.39
CA SER A 469 -1.13 0.20 12.51
C SER A 469 -2.63 0.31 12.76
N GLN A 470 -3.24 -0.75 13.32
CA GLN A 470 -4.67 -0.75 13.70
C GLN A 470 -5.04 0.34 14.72
N TYR A 471 -4.06 0.91 15.43
CA TYR A 471 -4.28 1.98 16.41
C TYR A 471 -4.22 3.38 15.79
N ASN A 472 -3.73 3.50 14.56
CA ASN A 472 -3.66 4.78 13.87
C ASN A 472 -5.06 5.32 13.58
N THR A 473 -5.16 6.64 13.57
CA THR A 473 -6.37 7.37 13.18
C THR A 473 -6.00 8.39 12.11
N GLY A 474 -7.00 8.95 11.42
CA GLY A 474 -6.74 10.04 10.46
C GLY A 474 -6.07 11.27 11.09
N ASP A 475 -6.23 11.48 12.40
CA ASP A 475 -5.62 12.58 13.16
C ASP A 475 -4.25 12.24 13.76
N ASP A 476 -3.95 10.95 13.97
CA ASP A 476 -2.71 10.47 14.59
C ASP A 476 -2.23 9.17 13.93
N TYR A 477 -1.45 9.32 12.88
CA TYR A 477 -0.77 8.22 12.19
C TYR A 477 0.38 7.61 13.01
N THR A 478 0.68 8.12 14.21
CA THR A 478 1.77 7.61 15.07
C THR A 478 1.26 6.87 16.31
N ALA A 479 -0.06 6.79 16.48
CA ALA A 479 -0.69 6.15 17.63
C ALA A 479 -0.26 4.68 17.78
N GLY A 480 -0.04 3.97 16.67
CA GLY A 480 0.51 2.61 16.64
C GLY A 480 1.88 2.51 17.30
N TYR A 481 2.82 3.38 16.94
CA TYR A 481 4.16 3.42 17.56
C TYR A 481 4.09 3.76 19.05
N THR A 482 3.22 4.70 19.42
CA THR A 482 2.99 5.05 20.83
C THR A 482 2.48 3.85 21.62
N GLN A 483 1.53 3.10 21.06
CA GLN A 483 0.97 1.91 21.70
C GLN A 483 2.02 0.79 21.81
N LEU A 484 2.82 0.55 20.77
CA LEU A 484 3.95 -0.40 20.81
C LEU A 484 4.96 -0.05 21.90
N ASN A 485 5.39 1.21 21.98
CA ASN A 485 6.30 1.70 23.03
C ASN A 485 5.72 1.47 24.44
N ASN A 486 4.44 1.79 24.64
CA ASN A 486 3.76 1.58 25.92
C ASN A 486 3.70 0.09 26.32
N ASP A 487 3.44 -0.81 25.36
CA ASP A 487 3.43 -2.25 25.62
C ASP A 487 4.82 -2.78 25.97
N ILE A 488 5.86 -2.35 25.25
CA ILE A 488 7.26 -2.70 25.57
C ILE A 488 7.62 -2.23 26.99
N LEU A 489 7.37 -0.96 27.31
CA LEU A 489 7.71 -0.37 28.61
C LEU A 489 6.89 -0.94 29.77
N SER A 490 5.66 -1.38 29.53
CA SER A 490 4.80 -2.03 30.53
C SER A 490 5.07 -3.53 30.70
N GLY A 491 6.05 -4.08 29.96
CA GLY A 491 6.50 -5.47 30.09
C GLY A 491 5.71 -6.47 29.24
N LYS A 492 4.96 -6.00 28.25
CA LYS A 492 4.22 -6.81 27.26
C LYS A 492 4.95 -6.91 25.92
N MET A 493 6.27 -6.93 25.96
CA MET A 493 7.09 -7.03 24.75
C MET A 493 6.76 -8.32 23.97
N PRO A 494 6.50 -8.23 22.66
CA PRO A 494 6.38 -9.40 21.78
C PRO A 494 7.64 -10.27 21.78
N ASP A 495 7.52 -11.55 21.38
CA ASP A 495 8.68 -12.43 21.20
C ASP A 495 9.59 -11.96 20.07
N MET A 496 8.99 -11.42 19.01
CA MET A 496 9.66 -10.85 17.84
C MET A 496 9.07 -9.50 17.48
N LEU A 497 9.89 -8.59 16.96
CA LEU A 497 9.45 -7.36 16.31
C LEU A 497 9.86 -7.37 14.85
N ALA A 498 8.98 -6.89 13.98
CA ALA A 498 9.25 -6.59 12.57
C ALA A 498 8.89 -5.11 12.29
N LEU A 499 9.86 -4.33 11.87
CA LEU A 499 9.74 -2.88 11.63
C LEU A 499 10.38 -2.53 10.28
N ASN A 500 10.10 -1.34 9.77
CA ASN A 500 10.71 -0.86 8.54
C ASN A 500 12.07 -0.21 8.84
N SER A 501 12.19 0.46 9.99
CA SER A 501 13.41 1.15 10.40
C SER A 501 13.72 0.97 11.89
N THR A 502 14.99 1.13 12.24
CA THR A 502 15.43 1.24 13.64
C THR A 502 15.03 2.58 14.28
N SER A 503 14.61 3.56 13.49
CA SER A 503 14.14 4.86 13.97
C SER A 503 12.66 4.86 14.37
N ASP A 504 11.91 3.82 14.01
CA ASP A 504 10.48 3.66 14.28
C ASP A 504 10.16 3.60 15.78
N ILE A 505 11.12 3.09 16.56
CA ILE A 505 11.06 2.98 18.03
C ILE A 505 12.42 3.37 18.62
N PRO A 506 12.51 3.71 19.92
CA PRO A 506 13.79 4.01 20.56
C PRO A 506 14.63 2.74 20.82
N VAL A 507 15.09 2.07 19.75
CA VAL A 507 15.83 0.79 19.77
C VAL A 507 17.00 0.85 20.75
N ASP A 508 17.83 1.90 20.69
CA ASP A 508 19.00 2.08 21.57
C ASP A 508 18.65 2.07 23.06
N SER A 509 17.51 2.68 23.43
CA SER A 509 17.02 2.68 24.81
C SER A 509 16.65 1.27 25.25
N TYR A 510 16.01 0.49 24.37
CA TYR A 510 15.63 -0.89 24.66
C TYR A 510 16.82 -1.84 24.72
N ILE A 511 17.83 -1.65 23.86
CA ILE A 511 19.11 -2.36 23.93
C ILE A 511 19.79 -2.09 25.28
N SER A 512 19.88 -0.81 25.69
CA SER A 512 20.46 -0.40 26.98
C SER A 512 19.72 -0.99 28.19
N LYS A 513 18.40 -1.21 28.05
CA LYS A 513 17.54 -1.89 29.05
C LYS A 513 17.63 -3.42 28.99
N GLY A 514 18.41 -3.99 28.07
CA GLY A 514 18.61 -5.43 27.89
C GLY A 514 17.37 -6.16 27.37
N LEU A 515 16.54 -5.50 26.57
CA LEU A 515 15.26 -6.05 26.10
C LEU A 515 15.39 -6.94 24.85
N PHE A 516 16.49 -6.83 24.10
CA PHE A 516 16.73 -7.60 22.88
C PHE A 516 17.80 -8.67 23.06
N ALA A 517 17.65 -9.79 22.36
CA ALA A 517 18.61 -10.87 22.32
C ALA A 517 19.78 -10.56 21.38
N ASP A 518 20.95 -11.18 21.61
CA ASP A 518 22.13 -11.04 20.78
C ASP A 518 22.02 -11.95 19.54
N ILE A 519 21.62 -11.36 18.41
CA ILE A 519 21.47 -12.04 17.12
C ILE A 519 22.83 -12.54 16.60
N SER A 520 23.93 -11.85 16.92
CA SER A 520 25.26 -12.29 16.46
C SER A 520 25.66 -13.64 17.08
N GLU A 521 25.24 -13.90 18.33
CA GLU A 521 25.44 -15.20 18.99
C GLU A 521 24.55 -16.28 18.37
N MET A 522 23.31 -15.94 17.99
CA MET A 522 22.41 -16.88 17.31
C MET A 522 22.93 -17.31 15.94
N ILE A 523 23.44 -16.37 15.12
CA ILE A 523 24.07 -16.70 13.82
C ILE A 523 25.27 -17.63 14.03
N LYS A 524 26.15 -17.34 15.00
CA LYS A 524 27.35 -18.15 15.27
C LYS A 524 27.05 -19.57 15.76
N ASN A 525 25.91 -19.74 16.44
CA ASN A 525 25.48 -21.03 16.97
C ASN A 525 24.65 -21.84 15.96
N ASP A 526 24.20 -21.23 14.86
CA ASP A 526 23.49 -21.91 13.79
C ASP A 526 24.48 -22.60 12.84
N SER A 527 24.49 -23.93 12.83
CA SER A 527 25.43 -24.70 12.00
C SER A 527 25.19 -24.61 10.49
N GLU A 528 24.03 -24.09 10.07
CA GLU A 528 23.70 -23.91 8.65
C GLU A 528 24.07 -22.52 8.13
N LEU A 529 24.44 -21.59 9.02
CA LEU A 529 24.85 -20.24 8.66
C LEU A 529 26.34 -20.04 8.92
N ASN A 530 26.98 -19.26 8.06
CA ASN A 530 28.36 -18.82 8.25
C ASN A 530 28.39 -17.29 8.34
N TYR A 531 28.81 -16.76 9.49
CA TYR A 531 28.83 -15.31 9.74
C TYR A 531 29.64 -14.54 8.69
N ASP A 532 30.72 -15.14 8.17
CA ASP A 532 31.60 -14.51 7.18
C ASP A 532 31.00 -14.41 5.77
N ASP A 533 29.88 -15.08 5.49
CA ASP A 533 29.20 -15.00 4.19
C ASP A 533 28.45 -13.66 4.02
N TYR A 534 28.24 -12.92 5.10
CA TYR A 534 27.49 -11.67 5.11
C TYR A 534 28.40 -10.44 5.17
N LEU A 535 27.87 -9.31 4.70
CA LEU A 535 28.54 -8.01 4.71
C LEU A 535 28.76 -7.51 6.14
N SER A 536 30.03 -7.44 6.54
CA SER A 536 30.40 -7.01 7.90
C SER A 536 30.10 -5.53 8.12
N ASN A 537 30.24 -4.68 7.10
CA ASN A 537 29.95 -3.26 7.20
C ASN A 537 28.48 -2.99 7.55
N VAL A 538 27.55 -3.81 7.05
CA VAL A 538 26.13 -3.72 7.42
C VAL A 538 25.90 -4.16 8.86
N PHE A 539 26.49 -5.27 9.30
CA PHE A 539 26.38 -5.67 10.71
C PHE A 539 27.00 -4.63 11.65
N GLU A 540 28.18 -4.10 11.31
CA GLU A 540 28.89 -3.09 12.10
C GLU A 540 28.09 -1.79 12.22
N ALA A 541 27.40 -1.36 11.15
CA ALA A 541 26.55 -0.17 11.15
C ALA A 541 25.41 -0.24 12.18
N TYR A 542 24.94 -1.44 12.51
CA TYR A 542 23.85 -1.69 13.48
C TYR A 542 24.32 -2.37 14.78
N MET A 543 25.63 -2.45 15.02
CA MET A 543 26.18 -3.03 16.24
C MET A 543 26.14 -2.04 17.41
N HIS A 544 25.82 -2.57 18.59
CA HIS A 544 25.93 -1.86 19.86
C HIS A 544 26.85 -2.63 20.80
N ASP A 545 27.92 -1.99 21.27
CA ASP A 545 28.94 -2.60 22.15
C ASP A 545 29.50 -3.94 21.63
N GLY A 546 29.71 -4.03 20.31
CA GLY A 546 30.24 -5.23 19.64
C GLY A 546 29.25 -6.40 19.55
N LYS A 547 27.96 -6.14 19.77
CA LYS A 547 26.86 -7.11 19.66
C LYS A 547 25.81 -6.61 18.67
N LEU A 548 25.15 -7.55 18.00
CA LEU A 548 24.07 -7.26 17.06
C LEU A 548 22.73 -7.62 17.69
N TYR A 549 21.82 -6.65 17.77
CA TYR A 549 20.48 -6.84 18.36
C TYR A 549 19.34 -6.73 17.35
N THR A 550 19.65 -6.22 16.16
CA THR A 550 18.75 -6.04 15.03
C THR A 550 19.25 -6.86 13.84
N LEU A 551 18.34 -7.53 13.14
CA LEU A 551 18.60 -8.23 11.90
C LEU A 551 18.11 -7.37 10.74
N VAL A 552 19.04 -6.92 9.89
CA VAL A 552 18.76 -6.21 8.64
C VAL A 552 19.12 -7.15 7.50
N PRO A 553 18.17 -7.86 6.87
CA PRO A 553 18.49 -8.86 5.86
C PRO A 553 18.60 -8.28 4.45
N LYS A 554 18.00 -7.12 4.19
CA LYS A 554 18.14 -6.38 2.94
C LYS A 554 18.19 -4.88 3.24
N PHE A 555 18.90 -4.14 2.41
CA PHE A 555 19.20 -2.74 2.63
C PHE A 555 19.29 -1.97 1.31
N SER A 556 19.37 -0.66 1.37
CA SER A 556 19.80 0.20 0.27
C SER A 556 20.92 1.12 0.75
N VAL A 557 21.67 1.70 -0.19
CA VAL A 557 22.67 2.73 0.13
C VAL A 557 22.16 4.09 -0.34
N ASN A 558 21.96 5.03 0.59
CA ASN A 558 21.71 6.41 0.20
C ASN A 558 23.03 7.16 0.15
N THR A 559 23.22 7.95 -0.91
CA THR A 559 24.44 8.72 -1.16
C THR A 559 24.17 9.95 -2.03
N VAL A 560 25.22 10.71 -2.32
CA VAL A 560 25.20 11.81 -3.29
C VAL A 560 26.25 11.53 -4.36
N MET A 561 25.91 11.84 -5.61
CA MET A 561 26.84 11.74 -6.72
C MET A 561 26.88 13.01 -7.56
N GLY A 562 27.97 13.19 -8.30
CA GLY A 562 28.14 14.27 -9.26
C GLY A 562 29.19 13.92 -10.31
N LYS A 563 29.31 14.76 -11.33
CA LYS A 563 30.29 14.58 -12.41
C LYS A 563 31.70 14.58 -11.85
N THR A 564 32.49 13.55 -12.17
CA THR A 564 33.90 13.44 -11.73
C THR A 564 34.71 14.67 -12.14
N SER A 565 34.40 15.26 -13.29
CA SER A 565 35.01 16.51 -13.79
C SER A 565 34.73 17.75 -12.91
N ILE A 566 33.65 17.71 -12.11
CA ILE A 566 33.19 18.78 -11.23
C ILE A 566 33.66 18.54 -9.79
N VAL A 567 33.43 17.32 -9.28
CA VAL A 567 33.60 16.98 -7.85
C VAL A 567 34.91 16.27 -7.53
N GLY A 568 35.66 15.83 -8.55
CA GLY A 568 36.86 15.02 -8.41
C GLY A 568 36.58 13.52 -8.36
N ASP A 569 37.63 12.72 -8.24
CA ASP A 569 37.63 11.25 -8.31
C ASP A 569 37.71 10.58 -6.92
N LYS A 570 37.55 11.35 -5.84
CA LYS A 570 37.64 10.86 -4.47
C LYS A 570 36.28 10.85 -3.81
N GLU A 571 36.00 9.74 -3.13
CA GLU A 571 34.91 9.66 -2.19
C GLU A 571 35.16 10.61 -1.01
N GLY A 572 34.07 11.26 -0.61
CA GLY A 572 34.02 12.02 0.61
C GLY A 572 34.58 13.43 0.56
N TRP A 573 33.89 14.31 1.28
CA TRP A 573 34.10 15.75 1.24
C TRP A 573 33.36 16.45 2.39
N THR A 574 33.70 17.72 2.61
CA THR A 574 33.20 18.50 3.76
C THR A 574 32.22 19.59 3.34
N MET A 575 31.53 20.18 4.31
CA MET A 575 30.70 21.37 4.07
C MET A 575 31.52 22.56 3.51
N GLU A 576 32.81 22.65 3.80
CA GLU A 576 33.69 23.66 3.20
C GLU A 576 33.90 23.40 1.70
N ASP A 577 34.05 22.13 1.31
CA ASP A 577 34.18 21.73 -0.10
C ASP A 577 32.88 22.00 -0.87
N LEU A 578 31.72 21.75 -0.26
CA LEU A 578 30.42 22.12 -0.83
C LEU A 578 30.29 23.64 -1.03
N LYS A 579 30.66 24.44 -0.03
CA LYS A 579 30.68 25.91 -0.17
C LYS A 579 31.63 26.36 -1.28
N ALA A 580 32.79 25.73 -1.42
CA ALA A 580 33.74 26.03 -2.48
C ALA A 580 33.21 25.63 -3.87
N LEU A 581 32.49 24.51 -3.97
CA LEU A 581 31.82 24.08 -5.19
C LEU A 581 30.76 25.11 -5.64
N MET A 582 29.88 25.53 -4.73
CA MET A 582 28.87 26.56 -5.01
C MET A 582 29.49 27.88 -5.47
N ALA A 583 30.57 28.31 -4.82
CA ALA A 583 31.26 29.54 -5.20
C ALA A 583 31.91 29.46 -6.59
N LYS A 584 32.30 28.25 -7.03
CA LYS A 584 32.86 28.00 -8.35
C LYS A 584 31.78 27.96 -9.44
N TYR A 585 30.56 27.56 -9.10
CA TYR A 585 29.42 27.42 -10.02
C TYR A 585 28.19 28.20 -9.50
N PRO A 586 28.27 29.55 -9.44
CA PRO A 586 27.23 30.37 -8.80
C PRO A 586 25.88 30.39 -9.54
N ASP A 587 25.86 30.00 -10.82
CA ASP A 587 24.66 29.98 -11.67
C ASP A 587 23.99 28.58 -11.72
N ALA A 588 24.58 27.57 -11.07
CA ALA A 588 24.06 26.22 -11.03
C ALA A 588 23.41 25.93 -9.66
N SER A 589 22.33 25.16 -9.65
CA SER A 589 21.78 24.62 -8.41
C SER A 589 22.59 23.41 -7.95
N VAL A 590 22.75 23.27 -6.63
CA VAL A 590 23.45 22.12 -6.06
C VAL A 590 22.60 20.85 -6.15
N PHE A 591 21.34 20.92 -5.70
CA PHE A 591 20.44 19.77 -5.56
C PHE A 591 19.12 19.90 -6.35
N GLY A 592 18.94 20.99 -7.11
CA GLY A 592 17.72 21.29 -7.86
C GLY A 592 17.10 22.63 -7.50
N ASP A 593 16.31 23.21 -8.41
CA ASP A 593 15.72 24.54 -8.20
C ASP A 593 14.51 24.51 -7.27
N THR A 594 13.89 23.33 -7.09
CA THR A 594 12.77 23.12 -6.17
C THR A 594 13.21 22.84 -4.73
N THR A 595 14.52 22.71 -4.47
CA THR A 595 15.01 22.26 -3.17
C THR A 595 14.68 23.27 -2.06
N THR A 596 14.00 22.80 -1.02
CA THR A 596 13.59 23.64 0.13
C THR A 596 14.50 23.45 1.36
N ARG A 597 14.38 24.36 2.33
CA ARG A 597 15.03 24.21 3.65
C ARG A 597 14.64 22.91 4.35
N SER A 598 13.37 22.52 4.27
CA SER A 598 12.85 21.32 4.92
C SER A 598 13.45 20.04 4.33
N GLU A 599 13.60 19.99 3.00
CA GLU A 599 14.28 18.88 2.32
C GLU A 599 15.76 18.78 2.71
N LEU A 600 16.46 19.90 2.81
CA LEU A 600 17.86 19.90 3.26
C LEU A 600 18.01 19.47 4.72
N LEU A 601 17.07 19.85 5.59
CA LEU A 601 17.05 19.36 6.97
C LEU A 601 16.84 17.84 6.99
N TRP A 602 15.90 17.34 6.20
CA TRP A 602 15.65 15.89 6.10
C TRP A 602 16.89 15.14 5.60
N MET A 603 17.54 15.61 4.53
CA MET A 603 18.79 15.04 4.04
C MET A 603 19.87 15.07 5.13
N PHE A 604 20.06 16.20 5.82
CA PHE A 604 21.04 16.30 6.88
C PHE A 604 20.76 15.33 8.04
N MET A 605 19.51 15.22 8.48
CA MET A 605 19.14 14.29 9.54
C MET A 605 19.43 12.85 9.12
N MET A 606 19.06 12.49 7.89
CA MET A 606 19.30 11.18 7.29
C MET A 606 20.79 10.82 7.22
N TYR A 607 21.63 11.70 6.67
CA TYR A 607 23.04 11.41 6.41
C TYR A 607 23.97 11.65 7.60
N SER A 608 23.61 12.63 8.44
CA SER A 608 24.53 13.28 9.36
C SER A 608 23.93 13.51 10.75
N GLY A 609 22.63 13.29 10.97
CA GLY A 609 21.96 13.62 12.24
C GLY A 609 22.49 12.84 13.44
N SER A 610 22.88 11.57 13.23
CA SER A 610 23.38 10.68 14.29
C SER A 610 24.65 11.21 14.96
N GLN A 611 25.51 11.95 14.24
CA GLN A 611 26.75 12.47 14.81
C GLN A 611 26.52 13.56 15.87
N PHE A 612 25.33 14.18 15.89
CA PHE A 612 24.98 15.24 16.84
C PHE A 612 24.34 14.72 18.12
N VAL A 613 24.06 13.41 18.20
CA VAL A 613 23.37 12.78 19.32
C VAL A 613 24.10 11.50 19.72
N ASN A 614 24.76 11.52 20.88
CA ASN A 614 25.23 10.29 21.50
C ASN A 614 24.13 9.75 22.43
N ARG A 615 23.33 8.78 21.96
CA ARG A 615 22.17 8.25 22.71
C ARG A 615 22.55 7.48 23.97
N GLU A 616 23.72 6.84 24.00
CA GLU A 616 24.23 6.13 25.17
C GLU A 616 24.47 7.10 26.34
N THR A 617 25.29 8.12 26.12
CA THR A 617 25.61 9.14 27.13
C THR A 617 24.52 10.20 27.28
N GLY A 618 23.63 10.30 26.29
CA GLY A 618 22.60 11.32 26.16
C GLY A 618 23.13 12.68 25.71
N LYS A 619 24.41 12.80 25.34
CA LYS A 619 25.03 14.09 25.00
C LYS A 619 24.65 14.54 23.59
N CYS A 620 24.20 15.79 23.45
CA CYS A 620 24.00 16.45 22.14
C CYS A 620 25.15 17.42 21.80
N SER A 621 25.33 17.76 20.52
CA SER A 621 26.33 18.74 20.05
C SER A 621 25.83 19.70 18.95
N PHE A 622 24.56 20.09 19.01
CA PHE A 622 23.95 21.08 18.12
C PHE A 622 24.46 22.50 18.32
N ASP A 623 25.19 22.80 19.41
CA ASP A 623 25.88 24.08 19.63
C ASP A 623 27.24 24.19 18.92
N SER A 624 27.62 23.15 18.16
CA SER A 624 28.88 23.10 17.44
C SER A 624 28.91 24.02 16.20
N GLN A 625 30.11 24.46 15.81
CA GLN A 625 30.30 25.29 14.61
C GLN A 625 29.79 24.60 13.34
N GLU A 626 29.86 23.26 13.29
CA GLU A 626 29.38 22.48 12.16
C GLU A 626 27.87 22.61 11.95
N PHE A 627 27.09 22.55 13.03
CA PHE A 627 25.64 22.76 12.96
C PHE A 627 25.28 24.22 12.66
N VAL A 628 26.04 25.18 13.20
CA VAL A 628 25.87 26.61 12.87
C VAL A 628 26.10 26.85 11.38
N ASP A 629 27.13 26.22 10.81
CA ASP A 629 27.45 26.30 9.38
C ASP A 629 26.36 25.67 8.50
N LEU A 630 25.70 24.61 8.98
CA LEU A 630 24.54 24.02 8.32
C LEU A 630 23.35 25.00 8.28
N LEU A 631 23.03 25.64 9.41
CA LEU A 631 21.93 26.63 9.45
C LEU A 631 22.18 27.75 8.43
N GLU A 632 23.39 28.30 8.40
CA GLU A 632 23.80 29.31 7.43
C GLU A 632 23.73 28.80 5.98
N PHE A 633 24.05 27.53 5.74
CA PHE A 633 23.89 26.88 4.44
C PHE A 633 22.40 26.81 4.03
N MET A 634 21.54 26.28 4.89
CA MET A 634 20.10 26.14 4.63
C MET A 634 19.41 27.47 4.36
N LYS A 635 19.85 28.56 5.01
CA LYS A 635 19.27 29.90 4.83
C LYS A 635 19.32 30.40 3.38
N GLN A 636 20.20 29.85 2.54
CA GLN A 636 20.31 30.19 1.12
C GLN A 636 19.15 29.63 0.27
N PHE A 637 18.37 28.69 0.81
CA PHE A 637 17.28 28.02 0.13
C PHE A 637 15.92 28.62 0.55
N PRO A 638 14.89 28.50 -0.30
CA PRO A 638 13.54 28.95 0.03
C PRO A 638 12.91 28.10 1.14
N GLU A 639 11.95 28.70 1.85
CA GLU A 639 11.15 28.00 2.87
C GLU A 639 10.15 27.05 2.20
N GLU A 640 9.45 27.57 1.19
CA GLU A 640 8.48 26.85 0.37
C GLU A 640 8.77 27.14 -1.11
N PHE A 641 8.37 26.22 -1.98
CA PHE A 641 8.49 26.37 -3.43
C PHE A 641 7.10 26.39 -4.07
N ASP A 642 6.85 27.40 -4.91
CA ASP A 642 5.60 27.51 -5.66
C ASP A 642 5.71 26.76 -6.99
N TYR A 643 5.19 25.53 -7.03
CA TYR A 643 5.19 24.68 -8.21
C TYR A 643 4.44 25.30 -9.41
N SER A 644 3.50 26.24 -9.19
CA SER A 644 2.78 26.92 -10.27
C SER A 644 3.66 27.86 -11.11
N THR A 645 4.85 28.18 -10.60
CA THR A 645 5.85 29.01 -11.30
C THR A 645 6.73 28.23 -12.27
N LEU A 646 6.65 26.89 -12.26
CA LEU A 646 7.41 26.05 -13.16
C LEU A 646 6.83 26.15 -14.58
N PRO A 647 7.67 26.27 -15.62
CA PRO A 647 7.19 26.15 -16.99
C PRO A 647 6.71 24.72 -17.26
N ASP A 648 5.76 24.56 -18.20
CA ASP A 648 5.17 23.26 -18.56
C ASP A 648 6.24 22.21 -18.96
N ASP A 649 7.38 22.65 -19.50
CA ASP A 649 8.51 21.81 -19.92
C ASP A 649 9.56 21.57 -18.82
N TYR A 650 9.31 21.98 -17.57
CA TYR A 650 10.29 21.92 -16.48
C TYR A 650 10.80 20.50 -16.22
N TRP A 651 9.90 19.53 -16.04
CA TRP A 651 10.27 18.13 -15.74
C TRP A 651 11.03 17.47 -16.88
N MET A 652 10.68 17.82 -18.11
CA MET A 652 11.37 17.37 -19.31
C MET A 652 12.80 17.96 -19.38
N ASN A 653 12.95 19.23 -19.01
CA ASN A 653 14.24 19.92 -18.97
C ASN A 653 15.09 19.53 -17.75
N SER A 654 14.48 19.16 -16.62
CA SER A 654 15.18 18.78 -15.39
C SER A 654 15.96 17.47 -15.57
N GLN A 655 15.47 16.56 -16.42
CA GLN A 655 16.20 15.35 -16.82
C GLN A 655 17.52 15.65 -17.53
N LYS A 656 17.60 16.75 -18.31
CA LYS A 656 18.84 17.22 -18.95
C LYS A 656 19.71 18.07 -18.02
N ALA A 657 19.18 18.54 -16.90
CA ALA A 657 19.86 19.52 -16.05
C ALA A 657 21.18 19.00 -15.44
N TYR A 658 21.24 17.71 -15.11
CA TYR A 658 22.48 17.06 -14.66
C TYR A 658 23.52 16.98 -15.79
N ARG A 659 23.08 16.60 -16.99
CA ARG A 659 23.93 16.53 -18.19
C ARG A 659 24.49 17.89 -18.59
N ASP A 660 23.68 18.93 -18.50
CA ASP A 660 24.06 20.30 -18.83
C ASP A 660 24.85 20.99 -17.70
N GLY A 661 24.92 20.37 -16.52
CA GLY A 661 25.58 20.95 -15.34
C GLY A 661 24.82 22.12 -14.71
N LYS A 662 23.51 22.23 -14.97
CA LYS A 662 22.61 23.17 -14.29
C LYS A 662 22.30 22.71 -12.87
N ILE A 663 22.22 21.39 -12.66
CA ILE A 663 22.21 20.76 -11.34
C ILE A 663 23.52 19.99 -11.17
N LEU A 664 24.22 20.25 -10.06
CA LEU A 664 25.57 19.72 -9.85
C LEU A 664 25.56 18.32 -9.24
N LEU A 665 24.65 18.05 -8.31
CA LEU A 665 24.63 16.85 -7.47
C LEU A 665 23.25 16.19 -7.47
N MET A 666 23.26 14.86 -7.47
CA MET A 666 22.06 14.05 -7.35
C MET A 666 22.10 13.25 -6.05
N SER A 667 21.02 13.33 -5.27
CA SER A 667 20.75 12.37 -4.20
C SER A 667 20.34 11.03 -4.80
N LEU A 668 20.99 9.96 -4.39
CA LEU A 668 20.86 8.65 -4.99
C LEU A 668 20.52 7.61 -3.93
N ASN A 669 19.48 6.82 -4.17
CA ASN A 669 19.23 5.57 -3.47
C ASN A 669 19.70 4.40 -4.35
N ILE A 670 20.70 3.66 -3.89
CA ILE A 670 21.20 2.44 -4.54
C ILE A 670 20.47 1.26 -3.89
N SER A 671 19.34 0.89 -4.45
CA SER A 671 18.52 -0.28 -4.08
C SER A 671 18.54 -1.36 -5.15
N ASP A 672 18.76 -0.96 -6.41
CA ASP A 672 18.86 -1.84 -7.56
C ASP A 672 19.87 -1.30 -8.58
N VAL A 673 20.33 -2.18 -9.48
CA VAL A 673 21.43 -1.89 -10.41
C VAL A 673 20.94 -1.17 -11.67
N GLU A 674 19.68 -1.41 -12.04
CA GLU A 674 19.05 -0.86 -13.24
C GLU A 674 18.82 0.65 -13.06
N SER A 675 18.19 1.04 -11.95
CA SER A 675 18.06 2.43 -11.52
C SER A 675 19.42 3.10 -11.39
N TYR A 676 20.45 2.39 -10.88
CA TYR A 676 21.80 2.94 -10.82
C TYR A 676 22.36 3.27 -12.21
N ILE A 677 22.22 2.36 -13.20
CA ILE A 677 22.65 2.58 -14.59
C ILE A 677 21.90 3.78 -15.21
N THR A 678 20.59 3.87 -14.98
CA THR A 678 19.79 5.03 -15.43
C THR A 678 20.34 6.34 -14.85
N ASN A 679 20.55 6.38 -13.53
CA ASN A 679 21.01 7.57 -12.84
C ASN A 679 22.41 8.03 -13.30
N ILE A 680 23.38 7.12 -13.51
CA ILE A 680 24.69 7.50 -14.07
C ILE A 680 24.56 7.96 -15.54
N GLY A 681 23.64 7.37 -16.29
CA GLY A 681 23.34 7.73 -17.68
C GLY A 681 22.84 9.16 -17.86
N MET A 682 22.07 9.67 -16.88
CA MET A 682 21.57 11.04 -16.89
C MET A 682 22.68 12.09 -16.95
N PHE A 683 23.87 11.80 -16.40
CA PHE A 683 25.00 12.74 -16.40
C PHE A 683 25.72 12.84 -17.75
N GLY A 684 25.68 11.79 -18.58
CA GLY A 684 26.34 11.75 -19.89
C GLY A 684 27.88 11.77 -19.86
N GLU A 685 28.50 11.69 -18.69
CA GLU A 685 29.95 11.57 -18.47
C GLU A 685 30.23 10.82 -17.15
N PRO A 686 31.48 10.39 -16.87
CA PRO A 686 31.79 9.65 -15.65
C PRO A 686 31.42 10.40 -14.36
N VAL A 687 30.77 9.70 -13.42
CA VAL A 687 30.35 10.22 -12.12
C VAL A 687 31.18 9.65 -10.97
N THR A 688 31.18 10.36 -9.84
CA THR A 688 31.77 9.89 -8.58
C THR A 688 30.70 9.87 -7.49
N LEU A 689 30.62 8.76 -6.75
CA LEU A 689 29.75 8.60 -5.58
C LEU A 689 30.40 9.28 -4.36
N ILE A 690 30.28 10.60 -4.29
CA ILE A 690 30.99 11.44 -3.31
C ILE A 690 30.42 11.38 -1.89
N GLY A 691 29.17 10.93 -1.71
CA GLY A 691 28.48 10.94 -0.41
C GLY A 691 27.97 12.33 -0.02
N PHE A 692 27.07 12.42 0.95
CA PHE A 692 26.68 13.71 1.52
C PHE A 692 27.87 14.32 2.30
N PRO A 693 28.04 15.65 2.35
CA PRO A 693 29.12 16.25 3.12
C PRO A 693 29.12 15.81 4.58
N ALA A 694 30.26 15.27 5.04
CA ALA A 694 30.42 14.80 6.41
C ALA A 694 31.86 15.05 6.89
N LYS A 695 32.03 15.25 8.20
CA LYS A 695 33.33 15.59 8.81
C LYS A 695 34.43 14.54 8.55
N GLU A 696 34.08 13.26 8.56
CA GLU A 696 35.02 12.15 8.33
C GLU A 696 35.11 11.73 6.84
N GLY A 697 34.55 12.53 5.93
CA GLY A 697 34.65 12.34 4.49
C GLY A 697 33.45 11.60 3.89
N ASN A 698 33.19 10.34 4.24
CA ASN A 698 32.12 9.56 3.60
C ASN A 698 30.77 9.73 4.33
N GLY A 699 29.83 10.47 3.72
CA GLY A 699 28.45 10.63 4.21
C GLY A 699 27.41 9.81 3.47
N ALA A 700 27.79 8.65 2.93
CA ALA A 700 26.82 7.64 2.50
C ALA A 700 26.29 6.84 3.70
N ILE A 701 25.06 6.36 3.61
CA ILE A 701 24.42 5.59 4.68
C ILE A 701 23.80 4.29 4.15
N ILE A 702 23.72 3.31 5.03
CA ILE A 702 22.96 2.07 4.86
C ILE A 702 21.55 2.33 5.41
N SER A 703 20.54 2.20 4.56
CA SER A 703 19.14 2.22 4.96
C SER A 703 18.60 0.81 5.02
N PRO A 704 17.99 0.39 6.14
CA PRO A 704 17.38 -0.92 6.22
C PRO A 704 16.08 -0.92 5.40
N ASN A 705 15.78 -2.03 4.74
CA ASN A 705 14.45 -2.21 4.14
C ASN A 705 13.48 -2.82 5.14
N ASN A 706 13.97 -3.77 5.96
CA ASN A 706 13.25 -4.40 7.05
C ASN A 706 14.20 -4.63 8.22
N VAL A 707 13.66 -4.54 9.44
CA VAL A 707 14.40 -4.73 10.69
C VAL A 707 13.66 -5.72 11.58
N TYR A 708 14.35 -6.78 11.97
CA TYR A 708 13.80 -7.78 12.88
C TYR A 708 14.56 -7.83 14.21
N MET A 709 13.85 -8.07 15.31
CA MET A 709 14.45 -8.22 16.64
C MET A 709 13.80 -9.39 17.38
N ILE A 710 14.55 -10.02 18.29
CA ILE A 710 14.03 -11.05 19.21
C ILE A 710 14.10 -10.49 20.64
N SER A 711 13.02 -10.66 21.41
CA SER A 711 13.03 -10.31 22.83
C SER A 711 13.98 -11.20 23.62
N SER A 712 14.83 -10.60 24.45
CA SER A 712 15.66 -11.33 25.43
C SER A 712 14.82 -12.07 26.50
N LYS A 713 13.54 -11.73 26.60
CA LYS A 713 12.57 -12.33 27.54
C LYS A 713 11.68 -13.38 26.90
N SER A 714 11.80 -13.62 25.59
CA SER A 714 11.05 -14.69 24.93
C SER A 714 11.34 -16.03 25.60
N LYS A 715 10.29 -16.79 25.88
CA LYS A 715 10.43 -18.16 26.41
C LYS A 715 10.78 -19.17 25.33
N ASN A 716 10.61 -18.78 24.06
CA ASN A 716 10.66 -19.63 22.88
C ASN A 716 11.66 -19.05 21.87
N SER A 717 12.81 -18.55 22.34
CA SER A 717 13.83 -17.91 21.50
C SER A 717 14.28 -18.76 20.32
N ASP A 718 14.31 -20.09 20.49
CA ASP A 718 14.69 -21.03 19.43
C ASP A 718 13.65 -21.02 18.31
N GLY A 719 12.36 -20.94 18.65
CA GLY A 719 11.27 -20.82 17.69
C GLY A 719 11.30 -19.47 16.96
N ALA A 720 11.56 -18.38 17.70
CA ALA A 720 11.75 -17.05 17.11
C ALA A 720 12.94 -17.03 16.14
N TRP A 721 14.07 -17.65 16.51
CA TRP A 721 15.23 -17.77 15.64
C TRP A 721 14.95 -18.64 14.41
N GLN A 722 14.23 -19.76 14.55
CA GLN A 722 13.82 -20.60 13.41
C GLN A 722 13.01 -19.81 12.37
N PHE A 723 12.19 -18.86 12.80
CA PHE A 723 11.47 -17.99 11.89
C PHE A 723 12.42 -16.98 11.22
N LEU A 724 13.19 -16.22 12.00
CA LEU A 724 14.01 -15.11 11.47
C LEU A 724 15.23 -15.56 10.66
N ARG A 725 15.81 -16.74 10.94
CA ARG A 725 16.97 -17.25 10.19
C ARG A 725 16.70 -17.42 8.70
N TYR A 726 15.43 -17.59 8.31
CA TYR A 726 15.02 -17.66 6.90
C TYR A 726 15.53 -16.47 6.09
N TYR A 727 15.49 -15.27 6.68
CA TYR A 727 15.92 -14.04 6.03
C TYR A 727 17.43 -13.99 5.77
N LEU A 728 18.21 -14.96 6.28
CA LEU A 728 19.65 -15.11 6.02
C LEU A 728 19.97 -16.24 5.02
N THR A 729 18.97 -17.02 4.59
CA THR A 729 19.16 -18.15 3.68
C THR A 729 19.33 -17.72 2.23
N ASP A 730 19.86 -18.61 1.39
CA ASP A 730 19.98 -18.39 -0.06
C ASP A 730 18.61 -18.15 -0.73
N GLU A 731 17.56 -18.84 -0.28
CA GLU A 731 16.21 -18.70 -0.80
C GLU A 731 15.72 -17.26 -0.71
N TYR A 732 15.87 -16.62 0.45
CA TYR A 732 15.47 -15.23 0.63
C TYR A 732 16.47 -14.24 0.01
N GLN A 733 17.77 -14.47 0.19
CA GLN A 733 18.83 -13.54 -0.23
C GLN A 733 19.03 -13.49 -1.76
N LYS A 734 18.70 -14.58 -2.48
CA LYS A 734 18.80 -14.67 -3.95
C LYS A 734 17.43 -14.61 -4.64
N ASN A 735 16.36 -14.26 -3.93
CA ASN A 735 15.04 -14.10 -4.53
C ASN A 735 15.09 -13.04 -5.65
N GLY A 736 14.84 -13.48 -6.88
CA GLY A 736 14.92 -12.64 -8.09
C GLY A 736 13.74 -11.68 -8.27
N ASN A 737 12.64 -11.85 -7.52
CA ASN A 737 11.47 -10.98 -7.58
C ASN A 737 11.64 -9.69 -6.75
N ASP A 738 12.69 -9.62 -5.93
CA ASP A 738 13.00 -8.44 -5.14
C ASP A 738 13.96 -7.53 -5.92
N SER A 739 13.36 -6.61 -6.68
CA SER A 739 14.11 -5.62 -7.45
C SER A 739 14.64 -4.50 -6.55
N TRP A 740 13.90 -4.07 -5.52
CA TRP A 740 14.08 -2.77 -4.83
C TRP A 740 14.95 -2.81 -3.56
N SER A 741 15.80 -3.82 -3.40
CA SER A 741 16.72 -3.87 -2.25
C SER A 741 17.99 -4.70 -2.49
N LEU A 742 19.06 -4.41 -1.74
CA LEU A 742 20.34 -5.10 -1.79
C LEU A 742 20.39 -6.21 -0.71
N PRO A 743 20.76 -7.45 -1.08
CA PRO A 743 20.93 -8.53 -0.10
C PRO A 743 22.22 -8.36 0.72
N ILE A 744 22.19 -8.73 2.00
CA ILE A 744 23.38 -8.70 2.87
C ILE A 744 24.35 -9.85 2.64
N LYS A 745 23.93 -10.93 1.96
CA LYS A 745 24.82 -12.04 1.62
C LYS A 745 25.73 -11.63 0.46
N LYS A 746 27.05 -11.74 0.67
CA LYS A 746 28.09 -11.23 -0.26
C LYS A 746 27.91 -11.75 -1.68
N ASP A 747 27.67 -13.05 -1.80
CA ASP A 747 27.57 -13.75 -3.08
C ASP A 747 26.30 -13.33 -3.83
N ALA A 748 25.18 -13.19 -3.12
CA ALA A 748 23.92 -12.72 -3.68
C ALA A 748 24.03 -11.26 -4.15
N LEU A 749 24.71 -10.40 -3.37
CA LEU A 749 24.96 -9.01 -3.77
C LEU A 749 25.83 -8.95 -5.03
N LYS A 750 26.91 -9.74 -5.10
CA LYS A 750 27.77 -9.83 -6.29
C LYS A 750 26.99 -10.32 -7.51
N GLU A 751 26.16 -11.34 -7.34
CA GLU A 751 25.29 -11.84 -8.41
C GLU A 751 24.35 -10.73 -8.90
N LYS A 752 23.67 -10.03 -7.98
CA LYS A 752 22.75 -8.93 -8.32
C LYS A 752 23.47 -7.80 -9.07
N ILE A 753 24.63 -7.35 -8.59
CA ILE A 753 25.44 -6.31 -9.26
C ILE A 753 25.94 -6.77 -10.63
N ASN A 754 26.43 -8.00 -10.74
CA ASN A 754 26.95 -8.52 -12.02
C ASN A 754 25.86 -8.68 -13.09
N LYS A 755 24.58 -8.82 -12.73
CA LYS A 755 23.49 -8.80 -13.71
C LYS A 755 23.45 -7.48 -14.51
N GLY A 756 23.85 -6.36 -13.90
CA GLY A 756 23.95 -5.07 -14.59
C GLY A 756 25.08 -4.99 -15.63
N THR A 757 25.91 -6.02 -15.77
CA THR A 757 26.92 -6.14 -16.84
C THR A 757 26.37 -6.81 -18.11
N GLU A 758 25.19 -7.42 -18.02
CA GLU A 758 24.49 -7.99 -19.15
C GLU A 758 23.53 -6.95 -19.75
N LYS A 759 23.30 -6.99 -21.06
CA LYS A 759 22.18 -6.26 -21.66
C LYS A 759 20.86 -6.82 -21.10
N PRO A 760 19.84 -5.97 -20.91
CA PRO A 760 18.56 -6.45 -20.45
C PRO A 760 17.97 -7.40 -21.50
N TYR A 761 17.22 -8.38 -21.02
CA TYR A 761 16.63 -9.41 -21.86
C TYR A 761 15.29 -9.86 -21.28
N TRP A 762 14.41 -10.29 -22.15
CA TRP A 762 13.26 -11.11 -21.77
C TRP A 762 13.51 -12.54 -22.23
N ILE A 763 12.83 -13.48 -21.60
CA ILE A 763 12.87 -14.89 -21.99
C ILE A 763 11.69 -15.12 -22.92
N ASN A 764 11.95 -15.51 -24.16
CA ASN A 764 10.90 -15.85 -25.11
C ASN A 764 10.24 -17.19 -24.79
N SER A 765 9.11 -17.48 -25.43
CA SER A 765 8.32 -18.69 -25.21
C SER A 765 9.13 -19.99 -25.32
N ASP A 766 10.19 -19.99 -26.14
CA ASP A 766 11.13 -21.12 -26.30
C ASP A 766 12.19 -21.24 -25.20
N GLY A 767 12.19 -20.35 -24.20
CA GLY A 767 13.19 -20.28 -23.14
C GLY A 767 14.51 -19.61 -23.55
N GLY A 768 14.57 -18.99 -24.73
CA GLY A 768 15.71 -18.22 -25.24
C GLY A 768 15.74 -16.79 -24.69
N LYS A 769 16.94 -16.22 -24.50
CA LYS A 769 17.08 -14.81 -24.12
C LYS A 769 17.02 -13.92 -25.37
N GLU A 770 16.08 -12.98 -25.39
CA GLU A 770 16.04 -11.91 -26.39
C GLU A 770 16.46 -10.60 -25.74
N TYR A 771 17.54 -10.03 -26.27
CA TYR A 771 18.15 -8.82 -25.72
C TYR A 771 17.53 -7.58 -26.35
N TYR A 772 17.30 -6.56 -25.52
CA TYR A 772 16.90 -5.24 -25.97
C TYR A 772 17.92 -4.19 -25.52
N GLU A 773 17.85 -3.01 -26.14
CA GLU A 773 18.68 -1.89 -25.71
C GLU A 773 18.07 -1.29 -24.45
N TYR A 774 18.91 -1.08 -23.44
CA TYR A 774 18.49 -0.35 -22.26
C TYR A 774 18.42 1.13 -22.63
N THR A 775 17.24 1.76 -22.58
CA THR A 775 17.07 3.16 -22.97
C THR A 775 16.46 3.99 -21.85
N ALA A 776 16.84 5.27 -21.78
CA ALA A 776 16.23 6.25 -20.90
C ALA A 776 15.85 7.50 -21.69
N TRP A 777 14.70 8.07 -21.35
CA TRP A 777 14.26 9.35 -21.90
C TRP A 777 14.98 10.49 -21.21
N LEU A 778 15.62 11.36 -22.00
CA LEU A 778 16.23 12.61 -21.56
C LEU A 778 15.55 13.75 -22.29
N GLY A 779 14.47 14.25 -21.69
CA GLY A 779 13.51 15.09 -22.39
C GLY A 779 12.93 14.36 -23.60
N ASP A 780 12.92 14.99 -24.76
CA ASP A 780 12.41 14.40 -26.01
C ASP A 780 13.36 13.39 -26.69
N GLU A 781 14.53 13.12 -26.11
CA GLU A 781 15.53 12.23 -26.70
C GLU A 781 15.62 10.91 -25.95
N GLU A 782 15.37 9.80 -26.64
CA GLU A 782 15.67 8.46 -26.15
C GLU A 782 17.19 8.20 -26.27
N VAL A 783 17.84 7.88 -25.16
CA VAL A 783 19.27 7.60 -25.10
C VAL A 783 19.51 6.16 -24.68
N THR A 784 20.25 5.42 -25.50
CA THR A 784 20.76 4.10 -25.13
C THR A 784 21.80 4.20 -24.03
N LEU A 785 21.61 3.39 -23.00
CA LEU A 785 22.47 3.25 -21.84
C LEU A 785 23.28 1.96 -21.97
N ASP A 786 24.61 2.08 -21.83
CA ASP A 786 25.47 0.91 -21.82
C ASP A 786 25.34 0.14 -20.49
N PRO A 787 25.34 -1.20 -20.51
CA PRO A 787 25.53 -2.00 -19.30
C PRO A 787 26.83 -1.63 -18.60
N LEU A 788 26.92 -1.94 -17.31
CA LEU A 788 28.15 -1.76 -16.55
C LEU A 788 29.27 -2.62 -17.14
N THR A 789 30.47 -2.05 -17.25
CA THR A 789 31.68 -2.86 -17.39
C THR A 789 31.92 -3.64 -16.09
N GLN A 790 32.67 -4.74 -16.16
CA GLN A 790 33.03 -5.50 -14.95
C GLN A 790 33.79 -4.63 -13.93
N GLU A 791 34.61 -3.67 -14.39
CA GLU A 791 35.31 -2.72 -13.52
C GLU A 791 34.32 -1.83 -12.76
N GLN A 792 33.31 -1.28 -13.45
CA GLN A 792 32.27 -0.48 -12.80
C GLN A 792 31.40 -1.29 -11.83
N ALA A 793 31.10 -2.55 -12.16
CA ALA A 793 30.40 -3.46 -11.26
C ALA A 793 31.22 -3.77 -10.00
N ASP A 794 32.52 -4.03 -10.15
CA ASP A 794 33.44 -4.26 -9.04
C ASP A 794 33.59 -2.99 -8.17
N ASP A 795 33.68 -1.81 -8.78
CA ASP A 795 33.74 -0.51 -8.09
C ASP A 795 32.46 -0.24 -7.30
N LEU A 796 31.28 -0.50 -7.87
CA LEU A 796 30.00 -0.38 -7.17
C LEU A 796 29.93 -1.34 -5.97
N TYR A 797 30.35 -2.59 -6.13
CA TYR A 797 30.40 -3.55 -5.04
C TYR A 797 31.33 -3.08 -3.91
N ASN A 798 32.52 -2.62 -4.26
CA ASN A 798 33.51 -2.11 -3.30
C ASN A 798 32.99 -0.85 -2.59
N TYR A 799 32.33 0.05 -3.32
CA TYR A 799 31.69 1.23 -2.75
C TYR A 799 30.64 0.84 -1.71
N ILE A 800 29.71 -0.05 -2.05
CA ILE A 800 28.68 -0.54 -1.11
C ILE A 800 29.32 -1.18 0.14
N CYS A 801 30.39 -1.94 -0.03
CA CYS A 801 31.13 -2.56 1.09
C CYS A 801 31.88 -1.54 1.97
N SER A 802 32.13 -0.33 1.48
CA SER A 802 32.84 0.73 2.20
C SER A 802 31.93 1.55 3.12
N VAL A 803 30.60 1.51 2.91
CA VAL A 803 29.64 2.30 3.67
C VAL A 803 29.42 1.69 5.05
N THR A 804 29.55 2.49 6.11
CA THR A 804 29.49 2.01 7.50
C THR A 804 28.50 2.77 8.39
N GLN A 805 27.86 3.81 7.88
CA GLN A 805 26.90 4.60 8.66
C GLN A 805 25.50 4.03 8.49
N ALA A 806 24.74 3.93 9.58
CA ALA A 806 23.34 3.55 9.52
C ALA A 806 22.45 4.78 9.27
N TYR A 807 21.33 4.56 8.58
CA TYR A 807 20.25 5.52 8.47
C TYR A 807 19.82 6.03 9.85
N TYR A 808 19.58 7.33 9.93
CA TYR A 808 19.12 7.99 11.15
C TYR A 808 17.95 8.93 10.85
N SER A 809 16.91 8.88 11.68
CA SER A 809 15.88 9.91 11.71
C SER A 809 15.37 10.07 13.14
N ASP A 810 14.91 11.28 13.46
CA ASP A 810 14.22 11.59 14.71
C ASP A 810 13.32 12.80 14.49
N ASP A 811 12.02 12.55 14.29
CA ASP A 811 11.05 13.58 13.94
C ASP A 811 10.89 14.62 15.07
N SER A 812 11.04 14.21 16.33
CA SER A 812 10.96 15.12 17.47
C SER A 812 12.14 16.10 17.46
N LEU A 813 13.36 15.62 17.18
CA LEU A 813 14.52 16.47 17.00
C LEU A 813 14.40 17.36 15.76
N SER A 814 13.94 16.82 14.63
CA SER A 814 13.69 17.59 13.42
C SER A 814 12.72 18.74 13.68
N ASN A 815 11.61 18.48 14.39
CA ASN A 815 10.64 19.49 14.79
C ASN A 815 11.25 20.56 15.69
N ILE A 816 12.06 20.17 16.69
CA ILE A 816 12.80 21.14 17.53
C ILE A 816 13.71 22.03 16.67
N ILE A 817 14.42 21.46 15.70
CA ILE A 817 15.31 22.21 14.81
C ILE A 817 14.50 23.17 13.93
N THR A 818 13.43 22.71 13.29
CA THR A 818 12.55 23.51 12.44
C THR A 818 11.95 24.69 13.20
N GLU A 819 11.35 24.44 14.38
CA GLU A 819 10.72 25.48 15.20
C GLU A 819 11.70 26.59 15.59
N GLU A 820 12.89 26.23 16.07
CA GLU A 820 13.85 27.22 16.58
C GLU A 820 14.64 27.92 15.46
N SER A 821 14.90 27.23 14.35
CA SER A 821 15.63 27.80 13.20
C SER A 821 14.85 28.87 12.46
N ALA A 822 13.51 28.88 12.55
CA ALA A 822 12.65 29.92 11.98
C ALA A 822 13.05 31.35 12.42
N ALA A 823 13.49 31.53 13.68
CA ALA A 823 13.95 32.83 14.18
C ALA A 823 15.26 33.31 13.52
N PHE A 824 16.14 32.37 13.15
CA PHE A 824 17.37 32.71 12.42
C PHE A 824 17.09 32.97 10.94
N PHE A 825 16.22 32.17 10.31
CA PHE A 825 15.85 32.36 8.90
C PHE A 825 15.13 33.70 8.67
N SER A 826 14.28 34.13 9.60
CA SER A 826 13.64 35.46 9.60
C SER A 826 14.56 36.62 10.05
N GLY A 827 15.81 36.34 10.43
CA GLY A 827 16.80 37.35 10.82
C GLY A 827 16.63 37.95 12.22
N GLN A 828 15.79 37.34 13.07
CA GLN A 828 15.54 37.79 14.44
C GLN A 828 16.67 37.41 15.41
N LYS A 829 17.38 36.31 15.15
CA LYS A 829 18.49 35.80 15.97
C LYS A 829 19.69 35.42 15.10
N SER A 830 20.88 35.33 15.71
CA SER A 830 22.04 34.74 15.03
C SER A 830 21.94 33.22 14.97
N ALA A 831 22.65 32.57 14.04
CA ALA A 831 22.69 31.12 13.94
C ALA A 831 23.21 30.48 15.23
N GLN A 832 24.22 31.07 15.88
CA GLN A 832 24.75 30.59 17.16
C GLN A 832 23.70 30.66 18.28
N ASP A 833 22.97 31.78 18.40
CA ASP A 833 21.95 31.90 19.46
C ASP A 833 20.83 30.85 19.29
N VAL A 834 20.47 30.53 18.05
CA VAL A 834 19.50 29.47 17.73
C VAL A 834 20.08 28.08 18.02
N ALA A 835 21.31 27.82 17.61
CA ALA A 835 22.02 26.57 17.86
C ALA A 835 22.10 26.25 19.37
N ASP A 836 22.39 27.25 20.21
CA ASP A 836 22.42 27.11 21.67
C ASP A 836 21.04 26.73 22.25
N ILE A 837 19.95 27.25 21.67
CA ILE A 837 18.57 26.91 22.09
C ILE A 837 18.21 25.48 21.66
N ILE A 838 18.50 25.12 20.40
CA ILE A 838 18.31 23.77 19.87
C ILE A 838 19.08 22.76 20.73
N GLN A 839 20.36 23.03 21.02
CA GLN A 839 21.17 22.22 21.92
C GLN A 839 20.48 21.99 23.27
N SER A 840 19.99 23.06 23.91
CA SER A 840 19.30 22.96 25.19
C SER A 840 18.01 22.11 25.10
N ARG A 841 17.17 22.32 24.08
CA ARG A 841 15.91 21.58 23.90
C ARG A 841 16.17 20.11 23.54
N ALA A 842 17.05 19.85 22.58
CA ALA A 842 17.45 18.50 22.19
C ALA A 842 18.06 17.72 23.37
N GLN A 843 18.89 18.38 24.19
CA GLN A 843 19.49 17.77 25.38
C GLN A 843 18.45 17.37 26.42
N ILE A 844 17.37 18.15 26.59
CA ILE A 844 16.24 17.78 27.46
C ILE A 844 15.51 16.58 26.88
N TYR A 845 15.12 16.65 25.60
CA TYR A 845 14.39 15.58 24.90
C TYR A 845 15.11 14.23 24.96
N ILE A 846 16.42 14.20 24.64
CA ILE A 846 17.22 12.96 24.67
C ILE A 846 17.34 12.39 26.09
N ASN A 847 17.44 13.26 27.12
CA ASN A 847 17.47 12.80 28.50
C ASN A 847 16.14 12.23 28.99
N GLU A 848 15.02 12.72 28.48
CA GLU A 848 13.68 12.21 28.80
C GLU A 848 13.34 10.92 28.04
N SER A 849 13.90 10.75 26.84
CA SER A 849 13.63 9.62 25.93
C SER A 849 14.51 8.38 26.15
N ARG A 850 15.51 8.47 27.03
CA ARG A 850 16.40 7.36 27.41
C ARG A 850 15.85 6.61 28.62
#